data_AF-A0A8C4XAK6-F1
#
_entry.id   AF-A0A8C4XAK6-F1
#
_cell.length_a   1.000
_cell.length_b   1.000
_cell.length_c   1.000
_cell.angle_alpha   90.00
_cell.angle_beta   90.00
_cell.angle_gamma   90.00
#
_symmetry.space_group_name_H-M   'P 1'
#
loop_
_entity.id
_entity.type
_entity.pdbx_description
1 polymer ?
#
loop_
_entity_poly.entity_id
_entity_poly.type
_entity_poly.pdbx_seq_one_letter_code
_entity_poly.pdbx_strand_id
1 'polypeptide(L)'
;MAAFGILSYEHRPLKRPRLGPPDVYPQDPKQKEDELTALNVKQGFNNQPAVTGDEHGSAKNVNFNPSKISSNFNNIITEKLRCNTFPDTGKRKPQVNQKDNFWLVTARSQSSINNWFTDLAGTKPLTQLAKKVPIFGKKEEVFGYLAKYTVPVMRAAWLIKMTCAYFAAIIETKVKKRHVIDPCIEWTQIITKYLWEQLQKVAEFYRQSSSQGCSSPLPTTPAEVETAMKQWEYNEKLAMFMFQDGMLDRHEFLTWVLECFEKIRPGEDELLKLLLPLMLQYSSEFVQSAYLSRRLAYFCTRRLALLLSDGSLGSVPGSHQAHVIAAQPGNPLPPTPAPQPAGGNHTQTPFTDFYLCSQHRPLVFGLSCMLQSIVLCCPSALVWHYSLMDSRNKTGSPLDLLPIAPSNLPMPGGNTVFTQQVRAKVREIEEQIKERGQAVEVRWSFDKCQETTAGFTIGRVLHTLEVLDSHSFEKSDFSNNLDSLYNRIFGSGQSKDGHEMSPDDDAVVTLLCEWAVSCKRSGRHRAMVVAKLLEKRQAEIEAERCGESEVVDEKGSVSSGSLSAATLPVFQDVLLQFLDTQAPMLMDPGNESERVEFSNLVLLFCELIRHDVFSHNIYMCTLISRGDLALDYHLPRPRSPSEEPTDDTDRKEQDPGGNGKLEDTGLSESMEIEQNPSAIFDDVMFSPPMHCESKGSPSPEKPTLDHEGKTSAKDKSSDTTFPLVYELPRHIQYATHFPIPQEESASHECNQRLVVLYGVGKQRDEARHAIKKITKDILKVLNRKSTAETGEESQKRKRSKPEAFPTAEDIFAKFQHLSHFDQHQVTSQVSRNVLEQITSFALGMSYHLPLVQHIQFIFDLMEYSLNISGLIDFAIQLLNELSLVEAELLLKSSSLVGSYTTGLCLCIVAVLRRYHSCLILNPDQTAQVFDGLRIVVKHGVNPADCSSAERCILAYLYDLYTSCSHLKSKFGEIFSDFCSKVKNSIYCNIDPSDSNMLWDPEFMIDTIENPSAHNFSHSMAGKILNDNPANRYSFVCNVLMYVCVGHHDPERVNEIGILCAELTAYCRSLSAEWLGVLKALCCSSNNGNCGFNDLLCNVDVSDLSFHDSLATFVAILIARQCLLLEDLVRCVAIPSLLNAACSEQDSEPGARLTCRILLHLFKTPQRNPCQQDNSKSGIFFYSHVFSYAFW
;
A
#
# COMPACT_ATOMS: atom_id res chain seq x y z
N MET A 1 14.07 55.31 40.30
CA MET A 1 13.48 54.74 39.07
C MET A 1 14.42 53.64 38.62
N ALA A 2 14.20 52.40 39.02
CA ALA A 2 13.24 51.47 38.41
C ALA A 2 13.59 51.21 36.93
N ALA A 3 14.07 49.99 36.69
CA ALA A 3 13.84 49.15 35.52
C ALA A 3 13.94 49.79 34.13
N PHE A 4 14.85 49.30 33.30
CA PHE A 4 14.52 48.41 32.18
C PHE A 4 15.81 48.10 31.41
N GLY A 5 16.15 46.83 31.33
CA GLY A 5 17.34 46.35 30.64
C GLY A 5 17.57 44.86 30.82
N ILE A 6 16.49 44.07 30.86
CA ILE A 6 16.57 42.62 30.72
C ILE A 6 16.63 42.35 29.22
N LEU A 7 17.82 42.14 28.69
CA LEU A 7 18.05 41.39 27.44
C LEU A 7 19.43 40.72 27.48
N SER A 8 19.55 39.68 28.30
CA SER A 8 20.49 38.57 28.10
C SER A 8 19.97 37.38 28.92
N TYR A 9 19.59 36.29 28.24
CA TYR A 9 19.08 35.07 28.89
C TYR A 9 20.18 34.29 29.65
N GLU A 10 21.44 34.72 29.59
CA GLU A 10 22.50 34.21 30.46
C GLU A 10 22.97 35.30 31.43
N HIS A 11 22.66 35.13 32.72
CA HIS A 11 23.22 35.90 33.85
C HIS A 11 24.71 35.59 34.08
N ARG A 12 25.56 35.68 33.05
CA ARG A 12 27.02 35.55 33.20
C ARG A 12 27.72 36.81 32.70
N PRO A 13 28.54 37.47 33.53
CA PRO A 13 29.41 38.55 33.07
C PRO A 13 30.34 38.02 31.95
N LEU A 14 30.50 38.78 30.87
CA LEU A 14 31.55 38.54 29.88
C LEU A 14 32.90 38.50 30.62
N LYS A 15 33.65 37.40 30.46
CA LYS A 15 34.87 37.09 31.24
C LYS A 15 36.04 38.07 31.10
N ARG A 16 35.89 39.22 30.40
CA ARG A 16 36.90 40.28 30.32
C ARG A 16 36.25 41.67 30.44
N PRO A 17 36.62 42.50 31.43
CA PRO A 17 35.92 43.77 31.72
C PRO A 17 36.23 44.93 30.76
N ARG A 18 37.18 44.78 29.82
CA ARG A 18 37.81 45.94 29.16
C ARG A 18 37.02 46.61 28.04
N LEU A 19 36.03 45.94 27.44
CA LEU A 19 35.42 46.41 26.17
C LEU A 19 33.97 46.86 26.28
N GLY A 20 33.32 46.73 27.44
CA GLY A 20 31.92 47.10 27.62
C GLY A 20 30.96 46.37 26.68
N PRO A 21 29.64 46.66 26.75
CA PRO A 21 28.69 46.28 25.72
C PRO A 21 29.00 46.97 24.39
N PRO A 22 28.68 46.37 23.23
CA PRO A 22 28.81 47.04 21.95
C PRO A 22 27.97 48.32 21.92
N ASP A 23 28.52 49.38 21.32
CA ASP A 23 27.91 50.71 21.18
C ASP A 23 27.64 51.44 22.51
N VAL A 24 28.34 51.04 23.58
CA VAL A 24 28.29 51.70 24.88
C VAL A 24 29.70 52.12 25.28
N TYR A 25 29.94 53.44 25.25
CA TYR A 25 31.23 54.05 25.58
C TYR A 25 31.10 54.85 26.89
N PRO A 26 31.25 54.20 28.05
CA PRO A 26 31.23 54.91 29.32
C PRO A 26 32.42 55.87 29.42
N GLN A 27 32.20 57.03 30.05
CA GLN A 27 33.24 58.03 30.28
C GLN A 27 34.36 57.43 31.15
N ASP A 28 35.61 57.53 30.71
CA ASP A 28 36.80 57.05 31.44
C ASP A 28 37.61 58.27 31.91
N PRO A 29 38.01 58.35 33.19
CA PRO A 29 38.85 59.43 33.72
C PRO A 29 40.19 59.65 32.99
N LYS A 30 40.60 58.75 32.08
CA LYS A 30 41.82 58.85 31.28
C LYS A 30 41.57 59.21 29.81
N GLN A 31 40.44 59.83 29.50
CA GLN A 31 40.18 60.31 28.14
C GLN A 31 41.12 61.46 27.77
N LYS A 32 41.52 61.52 26.49
CA LYS A 32 42.47 62.53 26.00
C LYS A 32 41.90 63.95 26.06
N GLU A 33 40.58 64.10 26.01
CA GLU A 33 39.91 65.40 26.21
C GLU A 33 40.09 65.95 27.63
N ASP A 34 40.25 65.07 28.63
CA ASP A 34 40.44 65.43 30.04
C ASP A 34 41.93 65.65 30.40
N GLU A 35 42.85 65.38 29.47
CA GLU A 35 44.27 65.65 29.64
C GLU A 35 44.55 67.15 29.51
N LEU A 36 44.85 67.79 30.64
CA LEU A 36 45.18 69.22 30.77
C LEU A 36 46.59 69.57 30.24
N THR A 37 46.86 69.25 28.99
CA THR A 37 48.11 69.66 28.33
C THR A 37 48.10 71.16 28.03
N ALA A 38 49.28 71.78 27.98
CA ALA A 38 49.39 73.23 27.69
C ALA A 38 48.78 73.61 26.32
N LEU A 39 48.73 72.66 25.37
CA LEU A 39 48.09 72.84 24.06
C LEU A 39 46.55 72.85 24.21
N ASN A 40 45.98 71.81 24.84
CA ASN A 40 44.52 71.67 25.03
C ASN A 40 43.93 72.82 25.84
N VAL A 41 44.66 73.31 26.86
CA VAL A 41 44.22 74.44 27.70
C VAL A 41 44.24 75.77 26.94
N LYS A 42 45.20 75.96 26.02
CA LYS A 42 45.34 77.22 25.25
C LYS A 42 44.50 77.25 23.98
N GLN A 43 44.29 76.12 23.32
CA GLN A 43 43.70 76.02 21.98
C GLN A 43 42.39 75.22 21.95
N GLY A 44 41.99 74.59 23.05
CA GLY A 44 40.92 73.60 23.08
C GLY A 44 41.39 72.22 22.62
N PHE A 45 40.69 71.17 23.03
CA PHE A 45 40.92 69.82 22.51
C PHE A 45 40.35 69.72 21.09
N ASN A 46 41.17 69.28 20.12
CA ASN A 46 40.76 69.10 18.73
C ASN A 46 40.71 67.60 18.39
N ASN A 47 39.51 67.09 18.13
CA ASN A 47 39.33 65.71 17.71
C ASN A 47 39.58 65.60 16.19
N GLN A 48 40.77 65.16 15.80
CA GLN A 48 41.07 64.91 14.40
C GLN A 48 40.28 63.67 13.93
N PRO A 49 39.44 63.78 12.88
CA PRO A 49 38.79 62.61 12.28
C PRO A 49 39.84 61.59 11.87
N ALA A 50 39.55 60.31 12.08
CA ALA A 50 40.49 59.23 11.74
C ALA A 50 40.75 59.09 10.22
N VAL A 51 39.93 59.73 9.38
CA VAL A 51 40.03 59.71 7.92
C VAL A 51 40.50 61.07 7.43
N THR A 52 41.71 61.12 6.90
CA THR A 52 42.26 62.34 6.28
C THR A 52 41.75 62.45 4.83
N GLY A 53 40.69 63.23 4.62
CA GLY A 53 40.12 63.50 3.30
C GLY A 53 38.62 63.19 3.22
N ASP A 54 37.92 63.95 2.37
CA ASP A 54 36.49 63.93 2.03
C ASP A 54 35.57 63.07 2.92
N GLU A 55 35.48 63.42 4.21
CA GLU A 55 34.59 62.76 5.18
C GLU A 55 33.10 62.89 4.81
N HIS A 56 32.80 63.80 3.88
CA HIS A 56 31.48 64.07 3.33
C HIS A 56 31.29 63.48 1.91
N GLY A 57 32.26 62.70 1.42
CA GLY A 57 32.25 62.10 0.08
C GLY A 57 31.39 60.84 -0.03
N SER A 58 30.91 60.53 -1.24
CA SER A 58 30.15 59.31 -1.51
C SER A 58 31.06 58.18 -2.00
N ALA A 59 30.95 56.99 -1.40
CA ALA A 59 31.65 55.78 -1.85
C ALA A 59 31.04 55.15 -3.11
N LYS A 60 30.18 55.85 -3.87
CA LYS A 60 29.49 55.33 -5.07
C LYS A 60 30.45 54.83 -6.17
N ASN A 61 31.67 55.35 -6.23
CA ASN A 61 32.69 54.95 -7.21
C ASN A 61 33.65 53.86 -6.67
N VAL A 62 33.41 53.33 -5.47
CA VAL A 62 34.18 52.22 -4.90
C VAL A 62 33.59 50.91 -5.38
N ASN A 63 34.41 50.09 -6.05
CA ASN A 63 33.95 48.83 -6.62
C ASN A 63 33.92 47.73 -5.55
N PHE A 64 32.74 47.35 -5.07
CA PHE A 64 32.58 46.25 -4.12
C PHE A 64 32.42 44.92 -4.86
N ASN A 65 33.04 43.86 -4.34
CA ASN A 65 32.89 42.50 -4.88
C ASN A 65 31.79 41.75 -4.08
N PRO A 66 30.57 41.58 -4.63
CA PRO A 66 29.45 41.01 -3.89
C PRO A 66 29.66 39.53 -3.53
N SER A 67 30.36 38.77 -4.38
CA SER A 67 30.59 37.34 -4.15
C SER A 67 31.55 37.09 -2.98
N LYS A 68 32.58 37.94 -2.84
CA LYS A 68 33.51 37.87 -1.70
C LYS A 68 32.83 38.26 -0.37
N ILE A 69 31.94 39.26 -0.40
CA ILE A 69 31.16 39.67 0.78
C ILE A 69 30.22 38.54 1.22
N SER A 70 29.48 37.96 0.27
CA SER A 70 28.57 36.84 0.53
C SER A 70 29.31 35.61 1.11
N SER A 71 30.47 35.26 0.53
CA SER A 71 31.31 34.17 1.05
C SER A 71 31.78 34.42 2.49
N ASN A 72 32.28 35.62 2.78
CA ASN A 72 32.72 35.99 4.13
C ASN A 72 31.56 35.96 5.14
N PHE A 73 30.37 36.41 4.73
CA PHE A 73 29.18 36.40 5.59
C PHE A 73 28.71 34.98 5.90
N ASN A 74 28.71 34.09 4.91
CA ASN A 74 28.38 32.67 5.09
C ASN A 74 29.35 31.96 6.03
N ASN A 75 30.65 32.29 5.95
CA ASN A 75 31.65 31.75 6.88
C ASN A 75 31.37 32.17 8.34
N ILE A 76 30.95 33.43 8.56
CA ILE A 76 30.57 33.93 9.90
C ILE A 76 29.32 33.22 10.43
N ILE A 77 28.29 33.04 9.60
CA ILE A 77 27.07 32.32 9.99
C ILE A 77 27.39 30.88 10.39
N THR A 78 28.23 30.20 9.58
CA THR A 78 28.63 28.81 9.83
C THR A 78 29.33 28.67 11.17
N GLU A 79 30.29 29.55 11.48
CA GLU A 79 31.02 29.51 12.74
C GLU A 79 30.14 29.87 13.96
N LYS A 80 29.20 30.80 13.80
CA LYS A 80 28.17 31.11 14.81
C LYS A 80 27.30 29.89 15.10
N LEU A 81 26.86 29.18 14.07
CA LEU A 81 26.05 27.96 14.21
C LEU A 81 26.84 26.87 14.96
N ARG A 82 28.11 26.66 14.58
CA ARG A 82 29.02 25.72 15.23
C ARG A 82 29.20 26.00 16.73
N CYS A 83 29.34 27.27 17.12
CA CYS A 83 29.52 27.66 18.52
C CYS A 83 28.23 27.58 19.35
N ASN A 84 27.06 27.75 18.74
CA ASN A 84 25.75 27.71 19.41
C ASN A 84 25.14 26.31 19.53
N THR A 85 25.77 25.30 18.93
CA THR A 85 25.31 23.91 19.02
C THR A 85 26.02 23.23 20.19
N PHE A 86 25.28 22.67 21.15
CA PHE A 86 25.89 21.85 22.20
C PHE A 86 26.66 20.71 21.53
N PRO A 87 27.95 20.48 21.89
CA PRO A 87 28.71 19.39 21.29
C PRO A 87 28.03 18.08 21.68
N ASP A 88 27.46 17.41 20.68
CA ASP A 88 26.99 16.04 20.83
C ASP A 88 28.19 15.23 21.30
N THR A 89 28.05 14.49 22.40
CA THR A 89 29.14 13.70 22.99
C THR A 89 29.36 12.43 22.17
N GLY A 90 29.63 12.61 20.87
CA GLY A 90 29.60 11.61 19.82
C GLY A 90 30.67 10.52 19.88
N LYS A 91 31.26 10.22 21.05
CA LYS A 91 32.17 9.06 21.22
C LYS A 91 32.04 8.26 22.53
N ARG A 92 31.11 8.58 23.45
CA ARG A 92 30.76 7.67 24.56
C ARG A 92 29.28 7.83 24.88
N LYS A 93 28.52 6.72 24.91
CA LYS A 93 27.14 6.68 25.46
C LYS A 93 27.07 7.59 26.68
N PRO A 94 26.11 8.53 26.79
CA PRO A 94 25.96 9.33 27.99
C PRO A 94 25.72 8.37 29.16
N GLN A 95 26.76 8.19 29.97
CA GLN A 95 26.63 7.62 31.29
C GLN A 95 25.85 8.68 32.06
N VAL A 96 24.52 8.53 32.17
CA VAL A 96 23.70 9.36 33.06
C VAL A 96 24.45 9.37 34.39
N ASN A 97 24.89 10.55 34.84
CA ASN A 97 25.66 10.65 36.08
C ASN A 97 24.73 10.25 37.23
N GLN A 98 24.76 8.96 37.62
CA GLN A 98 23.82 8.36 38.57
C GLN A 98 23.83 9.12 39.92
N LYS A 99 24.97 9.74 40.27
CA LYS A 99 25.14 10.53 41.50
C LYS A 99 24.41 11.88 41.49
N ASP A 100 24.13 12.45 40.32
CA ASP A 100 23.51 13.78 40.20
C ASP A 100 21.97 13.73 40.11
N ASN A 101 21.40 12.57 39.72
CA ASN A 101 19.97 12.47 39.41
C ASN A 101 19.13 11.64 40.41
N PHE A 102 19.69 10.66 41.13
CA PHE A 102 18.91 9.90 42.13
C PHE A 102 19.79 9.14 43.14
N TRP A 103 19.41 9.19 44.44
CA TRP A 103 20.12 8.54 45.55
C TRP A 103 19.30 7.38 46.11
N LEU A 104 19.70 6.15 45.80
CA LEU A 104 19.08 4.92 46.33
C LEU A 104 19.97 4.41 47.47
N VAL A 105 19.50 4.60 48.71
CA VAL A 105 20.27 4.33 49.93
C VAL A 105 19.76 3.05 50.57
N THR A 106 20.62 2.03 50.69
CA THR A 106 20.28 0.78 51.39
C THR A 106 20.47 0.91 52.90
N ALA A 107 19.55 0.26 53.65
CA ALA A 107 19.42 0.12 55.10
C ALA A 107 19.02 1.37 55.90
N ARG A 108 17.71 1.46 56.22
CA ARG A 108 17.18 2.31 57.30
C ARG A 108 16.32 1.49 58.25
N SER A 109 16.20 1.96 59.49
CA SER A 109 15.36 1.34 60.51
C SER A 109 13.92 1.12 60.02
N GLN A 110 13.24 0.09 60.53
CA GLN A 110 11.83 -0.21 60.23
C GLN A 110 10.92 1.02 60.39
N SER A 111 11.19 1.85 61.42
CA SER A 111 10.49 3.13 61.62
C SER A 111 10.64 4.10 60.45
N SER A 112 11.83 4.17 59.84
CA SER A 112 12.09 5.04 58.69
C SER A 112 11.37 4.56 57.42
N ILE A 113 11.27 3.24 57.24
CA ILE A 113 10.55 2.64 56.11
C ILE A 113 9.06 2.92 56.25
N ASN A 114 8.49 2.70 57.44
CA ASN A 114 7.09 2.98 57.73
C ASN A 114 6.74 4.46 57.47
N ASN A 115 7.54 5.40 57.97
CA ASN A 115 7.32 6.83 57.71
C ASN A 115 7.41 7.18 56.22
N TRP A 116 8.33 6.56 55.49
CA TRP A 116 8.49 6.81 54.05
C TRP A 116 7.28 6.30 53.24
N PHE A 117 6.73 5.13 53.58
CA PHE A 117 5.53 4.62 52.91
C PHE A 117 4.28 5.43 53.27
N THR A 118 4.17 5.94 54.50
CA THR A 118 3.12 6.92 54.85
C THR A 118 3.24 8.19 54.01
N ASP A 119 4.46 8.71 53.83
CA ASP A 119 4.72 9.87 52.97
C ASP A 119 4.41 9.59 51.48
N LEU A 120 4.72 8.37 51.00
CA LEU A 120 4.44 7.94 49.63
C LEU A 120 2.92 7.83 49.40
N ALA A 121 2.16 7.29 50.36
CA ALA A 121 0.70 7.22 50.31
C ALA A 121 0.04 8.61 50.35
N GLY A 122 0.68 9.60 50.99
CA GLY A 122 0.19 10.97 51.12
C GLY A 122 0.40 11.84 49.86
N THR A 123 0.59 13.15 50.05
CA THR A 123 0.72 14.14 48.97
C THR A 123 2.15 14.64 48.73
N LYS A 124 3.14 14.11 49.47
CA LYS A 124 4.54 14.56 49.39
C LYS A 124 5.09 14.46 47.94
N PRO A 125 5.82 15.47 47.43
CA PRO A 125 6.33 15.45 46.06
C PRO A 125 7.35 14.32 45.80
N LEU A 126 7.23 13.65 44.64
CA LEU A 126 8.11 12.54 44.26
C LEU A 126 9.59 12.94 44.16
N THR A 127 9.88 14.19 43.76
CA THR A 127 11.25 14.74 43.70
C THR A 127 11.94 14.79 45.06
N GLN A 128 11.17 14.95 46.15
CA GLN A 128 11.69 14.89 47.52
C GLN A 128 11.88 13.44 47.99
N LEU A 129 10.96 12.55 47.62
CA LEU A 129 11.02 11.12 47.94
C LEU A 129 12.16 10.41 47.21
N ALA A 130 12.47 10.82 45.98
CA ALA A 130 13.52 10.27 45.11
C ALA A 130 14.93 10.31 45.74
N LYS A 131 15.16 11.20 46.70
CA LYS A 131 16.45 11.34 47.40
C LYS A 131 16.77 10.15 48.32
N LYS A 132 15.75 9.38 48.71
CA LYS A 132 15.78 8.51 49.88
C LYS A 132 14.87 7.28 49.71
N VAL A 133 14.85 6.69 48.51
CA VAL A 133 13.97 5.56 48.15
C VAL A 133 14.42 4.25 48.84
N PRO A 134 13.52 3.53 49.55
CA PRO A 134 13.82 2.22 50.13
C PRO A 134 14.03 1.14 49.06
N ILE A 135 15.04 0.28 49.25
CA ILE A 135 15.29 -0.91 48.43
C ILE A 135 15.23 -2.15 49.33
N PHE A 136 14.49 -3.16 48.90
CA PHE A 136 14.29 -4.42 49.61
C PHE A 136 15.26 -5.50 49.12
N GLY A 137 15.62 -6.44 50.00
CA GLY A 137 16.46 -7.59 49.63
C GLY A 137 15.73 -8.56 48.70
N LYS A 138 14.43 -8.73 48.92
CA LYS A 138 13.49 -9.45 48.06
C LYS A 138 12.56 -8.43 47.42
N LYS A 139 12.48 -8.43 46.08
CA LYS A 139 11.71 -7.43 45.32
C LYS A 139 10.21 -7.52 45.65
N GLU A 140 9.71 -8.73 45.89
CA GLU A 140 8.31 -9.02 46.21
C GLU A 140 7.82 -8.43 47.55
N GLU A 141 8.73 -8.09 48.49
CA GLU A 141 8.36 -7.47 49.77
C GLU A 141 7.67 -6.12 49.57
N VAL A 142 7.97 -5.42 48.46
CA VAL A 142 7.39 -4.11 48.15
C VAL A 142 5.86 -4.17 48.09
N PHE A 143 5.29 -5.26 47.57
CA PHE A 143 3.84 -5.42 47.39
C PHE A 143 3.10 -5.47 48.72
N GLY A 144 3.70 -6.07 49.74
CA GLY A 144 3.14 -6.10 51.10
C GLY A 144 3.07 -4.71 51.73
N TYR A 145 4.12 -3.88 51.55
CA TYR A 145 4.13 -2.49 52.04
C TYR A 145 3.15 -1.61 51.26
N LEU A 146 3.14 -1.71 49.93
CA LEU A 146 2.24 -0.95 49.09
C LEU A 146 0.76 -1.19 49.45
N ALA A 147 0.38 -2.47 49.65
CA ALA A 147 -0.95 -2.84 50.09
C ALA A 147 -1.26 -2.37 51.52
N LYS A 148 -0.32 -2.56 52.46
CA LYS A 148 -0.49 -2.17 53.87
C LYS A 148 -0.79 -0.68 54.05
N TYR A 149 -0.15 0.18 53.25
CA TYR A 149 -0.32 1.63 53.30
C TYR A 149 -1.29 2.18 52.24
N THR A 150 -1.95 1.30 51.47
CA THR A 150 -2.91 1.67 50.42
C THR A 150 -2.38 2.77 49.49
N VAL A 151 -1.14 2.61 49.01
CA VAL A 151 -0.47 3.63 48.20
C VAL A 151 -1.23 3.83 46.87
N PRO A 152 -1.41 5.05 46.35
CA PRO A 152 -2.00 5.22 45.01
C PRO A 152 -1.19 4.49 43.92
N VAL A 153 -1.87 3.74 43.04
CA VAL A 153 -1.22 2.84 42.06
C VAL A 153 -0.18 3.54 41.17
N MET A 154 -0.40 4.80 40.79
CA MET A 154 0.58 5.60 40.04
C MET A 154 1.89 5.81 40.82
N ARG A 155 1.79 6.06 42.13
CA ARG A 155 2.95 6.26 43.02
C ARG A 155 3.64 4.93 43.34
N ALA A 156 2.88 3.85 43.41
CA ALA A 156 3.40 2.49 43.53
C ALA A 156 4.22 2.10 42.28
N ALA A 157 3.68 2.33 41.08
CA ALA A 157 4.37 2.11 39.81
C ALA A 157 5.65 2.94 39.70
N TRP A 158 5.61 4.21 40.16
CA TRP A 158 6.81 5.04 40.26
C TRP A 158 7.90 4.41 41.14
N LEU A 159 7.56 3.86 42.32
CA LEU A 159 8.53 3.15 43.17
C LEU A 159 9.12 1.91 42.47
N ILE A 160 8.30 1.15 41.74
CA ILE A 160 8.76 -0.01 40.97
C ILE A 160 9.72 0.44 39.86
N LYS A 161 9.40 1.49 39.09
CA LYS A 161 10.28 2.09 38.07
C LYS A 161 11.61 2.57 38.68
N MET A 162 11.57 3.20 39.86
CA MET A 162 12.78 3.60 40.60
C MET A 162 13.62 2.38 41.01
N THR A 163 12.97 1.28 41.37
CA THR A 163 13.64 0.01 41.70
C THR A 163 14.26 -0.62 40.45
N CYS A 164 13.60 -0.59 39.29
CA CYS A 164 14.19 -1.01 38.01
C CYS A 164 15.45 -0.19 37.68
N ALA A 165 15.36 1.13 37.77
CA ALA A 165 16.49 2.03 37.51
C ALA A 165 17.68 1.76 38.44
N TYR A 166 17.43 1.43 39.71
CA TYR A 166 18.45 1.02 40.67
C TYR A 166 19.22 -0.23 40.21
N PHE A 167 18.50 -1.30 39.87
CA PHE A 167 19.11 -2.57 39.51
C PHE A 167 19.81 -2.49 38.15
N ALA A 168 19.25 -1.75 37.19
CA ALA A 168 19.91 -1.45 35.91
C ALA A 168 21.24 -0.73 36.14
N ALA A 169 21.25 0.31 36.98
CA ALA A 169 22.45 1.04 37.36
C ALA A 169 23.53 0.14 38.00
N ILE A 170 23.13 -0.78 38.89
CA ILE A 170 24.06 -1.73 39.52
C ILE A 170 24.64 -2.72 38.49
N ILE A 171 23.83 -3.23 37.58
CA ILE A 171 24.27 -4.18 36.56
C ILE A 171 25.30 -3.52 35.63
N GLU A 172 25.07 -2.27 35.20
CA GLU A 172 26.01 -1.51 34.37
C GLU A 172 27.38 -1.31 35.04
N THR A 173 27.44 -1.20 36.37
CA THR A 173 28.72 -1.08 37.10
C THR A 173 29.49 -2.41 37.22
N LYS A 174 28.84 -3.56 37.01
CA LYS A 174 29.45 -4.89 37.11
C LYS A 174 29.73 -5.45 35.71
N VAL A 175 30.95 -5.21 35.21
CA VAL A 175 31.50 -5.44 33.84
C VAL A 175 31.43 -6.90 33.28
N LYS A 176 30.65 -7.82 33.84
CA LYS A 176 30.53 -9.18 33.28
C LYS A 176 29.32 -9.26 32.34
N LYS A 177 29.56 -9.68 31.09
CA LYS A 177 28.57 -10.04 30.05
C LYS A 177 27.53 -11.02 30.61
N ARG A 178 26.52 -10.53 31.34
CA ARG A 178 25.32 -11.27 31.68
C ARG A 178 24.22 -10.83 30.73
N HIS A 179 23.37 -11.80 30.38
CA HIS A 179 22.12 -11.56 29.68
C HIS A 179 21.35 -10.46 30.41
N VAL A 180 21.04 -9.37 29.72
CA VAL A 180 20.20 -8.29 30.25
C VAL A 180 18.80 -8.87 30.31
N ILE A 181 18.35 -9.24 31.51
CA ILE A 181 16.98 -9.69 31.73
C ILE A 181 16.08 -8.46 31.57
N ASP A 182 15.09 -8.56 30.70
CA ASP A 182 14.09 -7.52 30.52
C ASP A 182 13.36 -7.25 31.85
N PRO A 183 13.40 -6.02 32.39
CA PRO A 183 12.68 -5.67 33.60
C PRO A 183 11.18 -5.97 33.52
N CYS A 184 10.55 -5.87 32.33
CA CYS A 184 9.13 -6.15 32.18
C CYS A 184 8.83 -7.63 32.43
N ILE A 185 9.61 -8.54 31.85
CA ILE A 185 9.49 -9.99 32.08
C ILE A 185 9.76 -10.33 33.57
N GLU A 186 10.83 -9.76 34.14
CA GLU A 186 11.18 -10.01 35.54
C GLU A 186 10.06 -9.57 36.49
N TRP A 187 9.54 -8.35 36.35
CA TRP A 187 8.46 -7.86 37.21
C TRP A 187 7.13 -8.56 36.94
N THR A 188 6.90 -9.07 35.73
CA THR A 188 5.78 -9.96 35.42
C THR A 188 5.87 -11.24 36.24
N GLN A 189 7.03 -11.89 36.29
CA GLN A 189 7.22 -13.10 37.08
C GLN A 189 7.08 -12.85 38.58
N ILE A 190 7.60 -11.74 39.09
CA ILE A 190 7.52 -11.40 40.52
C ILE A 190 6.07 -11.11 40.92
N ILE A 191 5.33 -10.28 40.17
CA ILE A 191 3.95 -9.92 40.52
C ILE A 191 3.00 -11.11 40.38
N THR A 192 3.12 -11.90 39.30
CA THR A 192 2.28 -13.09 39.08
C THR A 192 2.53 -14.15 40.15
N LYS A 193 3.80 -14.38 40.53
CA LYS A 193 4.15 -15.25 41.66
C LYS A 193 3.57 -14.76 42.98
N TYR A 194 3.70 -13.47 43.27
CA TYR A 194 3.18 -12.89 44.53
C TYR A 194 1.65 -12.97 44.61
N LEU A 195 0.95 -12.65 43.52
CA LEU A 195 -0.50 -12.79 43.41
C LEU A 195 -0.91 -14.25 43.56
N TRP A 196 -0.19 -15.18 42.93
CA TRP A 196 -0.43 -16.62 43.07
C TRP A 196 -0.31 -17.10 44.52
N GLU A 197 0.70 -16.64 45.26
CA GLU A 197 0.88 -16.97 46.68
C GLU A 197 -0.28 -16.46 47.55
N GLN A 198 -0.81 -15.26 47.29
CA GLN A 198 -2.00 -14.78 48.00
C GLN A 198 -3.24 -15.61 47.61
N LEU A 199 -3.40 -15.89 46.31
CA LEU A 199 -4.53 -16.68 45.81
C LEU A 199 -4.55 -18.10 46.39
N GLN A 200 -3.40 -18.76 46.58
CA GLN A 200 -3.36 -20.08 47.20
C GLN A 200 -3.88 -20.07 48.64
N LYS A 201 -3.49 -19.08 49.45
CA LYS A 201 -4.00 -18.94 50.84
C LYS A 201 -5.52 -18.76 50.87
N VAL A 202 -6.04 -17.98 49.91
CA VAL A 202 -7.48 -17.77 49.74
C VAL A 202 -8.17 -19.05 49.27
N ALA A 203 -7.61 -19.73 48.26
CA ALA A 203 -8.15 -20.96 47.70
C ALA A 203 -8.19 -22.11 48.72
N GLU A 204 -7.18 -22.24 49.58
CA GLU A 204 -7.16 -23.23 50.67
C GLU A 204 -8.33 -23.04 51.64
N PHE A 205 -8.69 -21.80 51.97
CA PHE A 205 -9.86 -21.51 52.81
C PHE A 205 -11.17 -21.96 52.15
N TYR A 206 -11.36 -21.63 50.87
CA TYR A 206 -12.57 -22.05 50.13
C TYR A 206 -12.64 -23.58 49.96
N ARG A 207 -11.52 -24.27 49.73
CA ARG A 207 -11.46 -25.74 49.66
C ARG A 207 -11.77 -26.44 51.00
N GLN A 208 -11.36 -25.84 52.11
CA GLN A 208 -11.67 -26.36 53.44
C GLN A 208 -13.17 -26.19 53.75
N SER A 209 -13.78 -25.09 53.29
CA SER A 209 -15.22 -24.83 53.48
C SER A 209 -16.13 -25.79 52.70
N SER A 210 -15.71 -26.25 51.51
CA SER A 210 -16.50 -27.19 50.68
C SER A 210 -16.54 -28.63 51.21
N SER A 211 -15.66 -28.99 52.16
CA SER A 211 -15.62 -30.35 52.73
C SER A 211 -16.50 -30.55 53.97
N GLN A 212 -17.10 -29.48 54.50
CA GLN A 212 -18.11 -29.56 55.55
C GLN A 212 -19.51 -29.46 54.92
N GLY A 213 -20.27 -30.55 54.97
CA GLY A 213 -21.63 -30.61 54.44
C GLY A 213 -22.56 -29.51 54.97
N CYS A 214 -23.57 -29.21 54.16
CA CYS A 214 -24.57 -28.14 54.33
C CYS A 214 -25.31 -28.20 55.69
N SER A 215 -24.76 -27.63 56.77
CA SER A 215 -25.50 -27.35 58.01
C SER A 215 -24.77 -26.49 59.08
N SER A 216 -23.75 -25.69 58.75
CA SER A 216 -23.14 -24.75 59.71
C SER A 216 -22.75 -23.42 59.05
N PRO A 217 -22.85 -22.27 59.77
CA PRO A 217 -22.43 -20.98 59.24
C PRO A 217 -20.95 -21.00 58.85
N LEU A 218 -20.61 -20.28 57.78
CA LEU A 218 -19.22 -20.10 57.32
C LEU A 218 -18.31 -19.79 58.52
N PRO A 219 -17.20 -20.52 58.71
CA PRO A 219 -16.25 -20.22 59.77
C PRO A 219 -15.73 -18.79 59.60
N THR A 220 -15.56 -18.06 60.70
CA THR A 220 -14.97 -16.71 60.71
C THR A 220 -13.64 -16.73 59.95
N THR A 221 -13.50 -15.88 58.94
CA THR A 221 -12.30 -15.81 58.09
C THR A 221 -11.05 -15.63 58.94
N PRO A 222 -10.05 -16.52 58.85
CA PRO A 222 -8.79 -16.35 59.56
C PRO A 222 -8.13 -15.01 59.21
N ALA A 223 -7.50 -14.35 60.19
CA ALA A 223 -6.83 -13.05 59.98
C ALA A 223 -5.75 -13.10 58.86
N GLU A 224 -5.13 -14.26 58.66
CA GLU A 224 -4.19 -14.50 57.57
C GLU A 224 -4.85 -14.46 56.18
N VAL A 225 -6.06 -15.03 56.06
CA VAL A 225 -6.85 -15.02 54.81
C VAL A 225 -7.38 -13.62 54.53
N GLU A 226 -7.84 -12.90 55.56
CA GLU A 226 -8.27 -11.51 55.42
C GLU A 226 -7.11 -10.60 54.94
N THR A 227 -5.91 -10.82 55.47
CA THR A 227 -4.71 -10.10 55.05
C THR A 227 -4.32 -10.45 53.61
N ALA A 228 -4.37 -11.73 53.24
CA ALA A 228 -4.09 -12.18 51.88
C ALA A 228 -5.10 -11.62 50.87
N MET A 229 -6.39 -11.54 51.23
CA MET A 229 -7.43 -10.92 50.42
C MET A 229 -7.19 -9.43 50.19
N LYS A 230 -6.86 -8.66 51.25
CA LYS A 230 -6.51 -7.23 51.11
C LYS A 230 -5.29 -7.03 50.21
N GLN A 231 -4.29 -7.90 50.33
CA GLN A 231 -3.11 -7.86 49.47
C GLN A 231 -3.44 -8.24 48.03
N TRP A 232 -4.30 -9.23 47.79
CA TRP A 232 -4.79 -9.60 46.48
C TRP A 232 -5.52 -8.44 45.80
N GLU A 233 -6.54 -7.87 46.45
CA GLU A 233 -7.35 -6.77 45.90
C GLU A 233 -6.53 -5.54 45.52
N TYR A 234 -5.54 -5.18 46.35
CA TYR A 234 -4.67 -4.05 46.06
C TYR A 234 -3.70 -4.36 44.91
N ASN A 235 -3.04 -5.52 44.96
CA ASN A 235 -1.99 -5.84 43.99
C ASN A 235 -2.55 -6.28 42.63
N GLU A 236 -3.78 -6.77 42.55
CA GLU A 236 -4.49 -6.98 41.29
C GLU A 236 -4.75 -5.64 40.59
N LYS A 237 -5.25 -4.62 41.30
CA LYS A 237 -5.40 -3.26 40.76
C LYS A 237 -4.06 -2.65 40.32
N LEU A 238 -3.00 -2.89 41.09
CA LEU A 238 -1.65 -2.48 40.71
C LEU A 238 -1.18 -3.22 39.46
N ALA A 239 -1.41 -4.53 39.36
CA ALA A 239 -1.08 -5.31 38.17
C ALA A 239 -1.82 -4.81 36.93
N MET A 240 -3.10 -4.45 37.06
CA MET A 240 -3.86 -3.82 35.98
C MET A 240 -3.22 -2.49 35.54
N PHE A 241 -2.89 -1.61 36.47
CA PHE A 241 -2.21 -0.36 36.13
C PHE A 241 -0.85 -0.60 35.45
N MET A 242 -0.05 -1.54 35.97
CA MET A 242 1.24 -1.92 35.40
C MET A 242 1.08 -2.54 33.99
N PHE A 243 0.04 -3.34 33.77
CA PHE A 243 -0.29 -3.92 32.47
C PHE A 243 -0.63 -2.82 31.44
N GLN A 244 -1.45 -1.84 31.82
CA GLN A 244 -1.84 -0.71 30.96
C GLN A 244 -0.65 0.23 30.65
N ASP A 245 0.21 0.48 31.65
CA ASP A 245 1.40 1.33 31.54
C ASP A 245 2.59 0.62 30.84
N GLY A 246 2.40 -0.60 30.33
CA GLY A 246 3.40 -1.37 29.57
C GLY A 246 4.56 -1.88 30.43
N MET A 247 4.36 -2.03 31.74
CA MET A 247 5.38 -2.51 32.68
C MET A 247 5.40 -4.05 32.83
N LEU A 248 4.41 -4.75 32.26
CA LEU A 248 4.30 -6.21 32.28
C LEU A 248 4.38 -6.77 30.86
N ASP A 249 4.97 -7.96 30.72
CA ASP A 249 4.85 -8.74 29.49
C ASP A 249 3.40 -9.22 29.34
N ARG A 250 2.75 -8.77 28.26
CA ARG A 250 1.32 -9.01 28.06
C ARG A 250 1.01 -10.50 27.90
N HIS A 251 1.85 -11.23 27.18
CA HIS A 251 1.57 -12.63 26.85
C HIS A 251 1.77 -13.54 28.06
N GLU A 252 2.86 -13.37 28.79
CA GLU A 252 3.15 -14.12 30.02
C GLU A 252 2.11 -13.82 31.10
N PHE A 253 1.72 -12.55 31.27
CA PHE A 253 0.69 -12.17 32.25
C PHE A 253 -0.69 -12.77 31.91
N LEU A 254 -1.16 -12.66 30.67
CA LEU A 254 -2.46 -13.24 30.27
C LEU A 254 -2.44 -14.78 30.34
N THR A 255 -1.30 -15.40 30.02
CA THR A 255 -1.10 -16.84 30.22
C THR A 255 -1.26 -17.23 31.69
N TRP A 256 -0.65 -16.47 32.60
CA TRP A 256 -0.81 -16.68 34.04
C TRP A 256 -2.26 -16.49 34.50
N VAL A 257 -2.95 -15.44 34.04
CA VAL A 257 -4.38 -15.22 34.34
C VAL A 257 -5.18 -16.45 33.96
N LEU A 258 -4.97 -17.00 32.77
CA LEU A 258 -5.65 -18.19 32.29
C LEU A 258 -5.30 -19.45 33.11
N GLU A 259 -4.02 -19.62 33.47
CA GLU A 259 -3.61 -20.72 34.37
C GLU A 259 -4.28 -20.67 35.73
N CYS A 260 -4.60 -19.48 36.25
CA CYS A 260 -5.36 -19.35 37.49
C CYS A 260 -6.73 -20.02 37.39
N PHE A 261 -7.38 -19.95 36.22
CA PHE A 261 -8.66 -20.60 35.97
C PHE A 261 -8.51 -22.10 35.72
N GLU A 262 -7.53 -22.51 34.92
CA GLU A 262 -7.30 -23.93 34.57
C GLU A 262 -6.98 -24.80 35.81
N LYS A 263 -6.40 -24.21 36.85
CA LYS A 263 -6.05 -24.90 38.12
C LYS A 263 -7.23 -25.05 39.09
N ILE A 264 -8.37 -24.40 38.84
CA ILE A 264 -9.59 -24.56 39.64
C ILE A 264 -10.20 -25.93 39.34
N ARG A 265 -10.58 -26.69 40.37
CA ARG A 265 -11.18 -28.03 40.20
C ARG A 265 -12.69 -27.96 39.98
N PRO A 266 -13.33 -28.97 39.34
CA PRO A 266 -14.79 -29.10 39.36
C PRO A 266 -15.32 -29.13 40.80
N GLY A 267 -16.35 -28.34 41.12
CA GLY A 267 -16.89 -28.18 42.48
C GLY A 267 -16.32 -27.00 43.30
N GLU A 268 -15.26 -26.33 42.85
CA GLU A 268 -14.71 -25.11 43.48
C GLU A 268 -15.39 -23.82 42.95
N ASP A 269 -16.73 -23.80 42.92
CA ASP A 269 -17.50 -22.76 42.22
C ASP A 269 -17.42 -21.38 42.89
N GLU A 270 -17.28 -21.32 44.21
CA GLU A 270 -17.07 -20.05 44.93
C GLU A 270 -15.70 -19.43 44.61
N LEU A 271 -14.66 -20.24 44.40
CA LEU A 271 -13.35 -19.75 43.96
C LEU A 271 -13.39 -19.28 42.51
N LEU A 272 -14.10 -20.00 41.63
CA LEU A 272 -14.33 -19.58 40.26
C LEU A 272 -15.09 -18.25 40.19
N LYS A 273 -16.10 -18.08 41.05
CA LYS A 273 -16.90 -16.85 41.14
C LYS A 273 -16.06 -15.67 41.62
N LEU A 274 -15.15 -15.88 42.56
CA LEU A 274 -14.21 -14.87 43.04
C LEU A 274 -13.29 -14.39 41.91
N LEU A 275 -12.81 -15.29 41.06
CA LEU A 275 -11.88 -14.98 39.98
C LEU A 275 -12.56 -14.48 38.70
N LEU A 276 -13.84 -14.75 38.51
CA LEU A 276 -14.58 -14.38 37.30
C LEU A 276 -14.41 -12.91 36.87
N PRO A 277 -14.42 -11.90 37.77
CA PRO A 277 -14.15 -10.51 37.38
C PRO A 277 -12.79 -10.31 36.72
N LEU A 278 -11.74 -11.00 37.19
CA LEU A 278 -10.40 -10.95 36.61
C LEU A 278 -10.42 -11.41 35.15
N MET A 279 -11.13 -12.50 34.84
CA MET A 279 -11.26 -13.00 33.46
C MET A 279 -11.94 -11.97 32.56
N LEU A 280 -13.06 -11.41 33.02
CA LEU A 280 -13.87 -10.46 32.25
C LEU A 280 -13.13 -9.13 32.02
N GLN A 281 -12.36 -8.69 33.02
CA GLN A 281 -11.55 -7.48 33.00
C GLN A 281 -10.45 -7.49 31.92
N TYR A 282 -9.94 -8.67 31.56
CA TYR A 282 -8.94 -8.83 30.48
C TYR A 282 -9.54 -9.41 29.18
N SER A 283 -10.87 -9.42 29.03
CA SER A 283 -11.55 -10.00 27.87
C SER A 283 -11.12 -9.40 26.53
N SER A 284 -10.96 -8.07 26.45
CA SER A 284 -10.48 -7.35 25.26
C SER A 284 -9.05 -7.73 24.85
N GLU A 285 -8.25 -8.17 25.81
CA GLU A 285 -6.85 -8.53 25.60
C GLU A 285 -6.72 -9.99 25.16
N PHE A 286 -7.54 -10.88 25.72
CA PHE A 286 -7.55 -12.29 25.32
C PHE A 286 -7.91 -12.46 23.84
N VAL A 287 -8.91 -11.72 23.34
CA VAL A 287 -9.38 -11.82 21.95
C VAL A 287 -8.35 -11.35 20.91
N GLN A 288 -7.30 -10.63 21.33
CA GLN A 288 -6.18 -10.27 20.46
C GLN A 288 -5.24 -11.45 20.17
N SER A 289 -5.32 -12.54 20.93
CA SER A 289 -4.50 -13.75 20.75
C SER A 289 -5.36 -14.97 20.49
N ALA A 290 -5.31 -15.50 19.26
CA ALA A 290 -6.05 -16.72 18.89
C ALA A 290 -5.67 -17.93 19.76
N TYR A 291 -4.39 -18.05 20.14
CA TYR A 291 -3.90 -19.12 21.01
C TYR A 291 -4.50 -19.06 22.42
N LEU A 292 -4.43 -17.90 23.09
CA LEU A 292 -4.98 -17.74 24.44
C LEU A 292 -6.51 -17.80 24.43
N SER A 293 -7.15 -17.20 23.42
CA SER A 293 -8.60 -17.28 23.20
C SER A 293 -9.06 -18.73 23.05
N ARG A 294 -8.32 -19.57 22.33
CA ARG A 294 -8.67 -20.99 22.14
C ARG A 294 -8.61 -21.77 23.44
N ARG A 295 -7.54 -21.59 24.23
CA ARG A 295 -7.43 -22.24 25.55
C ARG A 295 -8.53 -21.76 26.51
N LEU A 296 -8.81 -20.46 26.53
CA LEU A 296 -9.90 -19.89 27.33
C LEU A 296 -11.28 -20.40 26.89
N ALA A 297 -11.51 -20.54 25.58
CA ALA A 297 -12.72 -21.13 25.03
C ALA A 297 -12.90 -22.58 25.51
N TYR A 298 -11.83 -23.40 25.44
CA TYR A 298 -11.85 -24.77 25.97
C TYR A 298 -12.17 -24.83 27.47
N PHE A 299 -11.66 -23.89 28.26
CA PHE A 299 -12.01 -23.78 29.67
C PHE A 299 -13.50 -23.44 29.85
N CYS A 300 -14.00 -22.43 29.14
CA CYS A 300 -15.39 -21.99 29.21
C CYS A 300 -16.36 -23.09 28.78
N THR A 301 -16.13 -23.74 27.64
CA THR A 301 -17.01 -24.79 27.12
C THR A 301 -17.06 -26.01 28.02
N ARG A 302 -15.93 -26.46 28.57
CA ARG A 302 -15.89 -27.57 29.54
C ARG A 302 -16.64 -27.26 30.82
N ARG A 303 -16.48 -26.05 31.36
CA ARG A 303 -17.17 -25.63 32.59
C ARG A 303 -18.68 -25.51 32.39
N LEU A 304 -19.10 -24.91 31.27
CA LEU A 304 -20.51 -24.83 30.90
C LEU A 304 -21.11 -26.23 30.66
N ALA A 305 -20.39 -27.13 30.00
CA ALA A 305 -20.83 -28.50 29.76
C ALA A 305 -20.97 -29.30 31.07
N LEU A 306 -20.06 -29.14 32.03
CA LEU A 306 -20.16 -29.78 33.35
C LEU A 306 -21.42 -29.33 34.10
N LEU A 307 -21.71 -28.02 34.11
CA LEU A 307 -22.93 -27.48 34.73
C LEU A 307 -24.20 -28.05 34.09
N LEU A 308 -24.19 -28.25 32.77
CA LEU A 308 -25.31 -28.87 32.05
C LEU A 308 -25.47 -30.37 32.36
N SER A 309 -24.37 -31.11 32.53
CA SER A 309 -24.40 -32.54 32.84
C SER A 309 -24.78 -32.86 34.29
N ASP A 310 -24.44 -31.98 35.24
CA ASP A 310 -24.77 -32.17 36.67
C ASP A 310 -26.24 -31.80 36.99
N GLY A 311 -26.88 -31.01 36.11
CA GLY A 311 -28.31 -30.67 36.18
C GLY A 311 -29.26 -31.82 35.81
N SER A 312 -28.78 -32.88 35.16
CA SER A 312 -29.59 -34.06 34.81
C SER A 312 -29.46 -35.17 35.86
N LEU A 313 -30.00 -34.94 37.05
CA LEU A 313 -30.24 -36.02 38.02
C LEU A 313 -31.44 -36.86 37.56
N GLY A 314 -31.14 -37.92 36.80
CA GLY A 314 -32.11 -38.92 36.38
C GLY A 314 -31.50 -40.03 35.53
N SER A 315 -30.78 -40.96 36.17
CA SER A 315 -30.64 -42.39 35.78
C SER A 315 -30.42 -42.74 34.28
N VAL A 316 -29.20 -43.15 33.91
CA VAL A 316 -28.87 -44.47 33.30
C VAL A 316 -27.33 -44.59 33.14
N PRO A 317 -26.71 -45.74 33.49
CA PRO A 317 -25.27 -45.98 33.35
C PRO A 317 -24.93 -46.39 31.91
N GLY A 318 -23.96 -45.72 31.30
CA GLY A 318 -23.50 -46.06 29.94
C GLY A 318 -22.43 -45.10 29.43
N SER A 319 -21.20 -45.27 29.91
CA SER A 319 -20.01 -44.69 29.31
C SER A 319 -19.86 -45.16 27.87
N HIS A 320 -20.00 -44.28 26.88
CA HIS A 320 -19.44 -44.51 25.55
C HIS A 320 -18.09 -43.80 25.44
N GLN A 321 -17.05 -44.64 25.39
CA GLN A 321 -15.67 -44.29 25.09
C GLN A 321 -15.56 -43.57 23.74
N ALA A 322 -14.57 -42.68 23.66
CA ALA A 322 -14.09 -42.11 22.41
C ALA A 322 -13.75 -43.25 21.42
N HIS A 323 -14.37 -43.24 20.24
CA HIS A 323 -14.04 -44.17 19.17
C HIS A 323 -12.62 -43.89 18.66
N VAL A 324 -11.71 -44.80 18.98
CA VAL A 324 -10.49 -45.06 18.22
C VAL A 324 -10.91 -45.84 16.97
N ILE A 325 -10.68 -45.29 15.78
CA ILE A 325 -10.89 -46.03 14.52
C ILE A 325 -9.58 -46.71 14.16
N ALA A 326 -9.56 -48.04 14.32
CA ALA A 326 -8.62 -48.93 13.68
C ALA A 326 -9.03 -49.16 12.21
N ALA A 327 -8.04 -49.19 11.33
CA ALA A 327 -8.20 -49.44 9.90
C ALA A 327 -8.57 -50.90 9.58
N GLN A 328 -9.50 -51.11 8.63
CA GLN A 328 -9.49 -52.15 7.57
C GLN A 328 -10.77 -52.04 6.69
N PRO A 329 -10.76 -52.57 5.44
CA PRO A 329 -11.44 -51.97 4.29
C PRO A 329 -12.77 -52.65 3.91
N GLY A 330 -13.68 -51.89 3.27
CA GLY A 330 -14.84 -52.44 2.58
C GLY A 330 -15.91 -51.40 2.22
N ASN A 331 -16.20 -51.23 0.92
CA ASN A 331 -17.35 -50.49 0.38
C ASN A 331 -18.68 -51.03 0.96
N PRO A 332 -19.66 -50.16 1.31
CA PRO A 332 -20.69 -49.81 0.33
C PRO A 332 -21.23 -48.35 0.41
N LEU A 333 -21.97 -47.96 -0.63
CA LEU A 333 -22.56 -46.64 -0.92
C LEU A 333 -23.44 -46.04 0.21
N PRO A 334 -23.59 -44.69 0.28
CA PRO A 334 -24.50 -44.03 1.22
C PRO A 334 -25.96 -44.03 0.73
N PRO A 335 -26.97 -44.16 1.62
CA PRO A 335 -28.37 -43.98 1.25
C PRO A 335 -28.77 -42.49 1.28
N THR A 336 -29.70 -42.16 0.39
CA THR A 336 -30.29 -40.84 0.13
C THR A 336 -31.03 -40.29 1.37
N PRO A 337 -30.95 -38.97 1.68
CA PRO A 337 -31.68 -38.40 2.81
C PRO A 337 -33.16 -38.16 2.44
N ALA A 338 -34.06 -38.66 3.29
CA ALA A 338 -35.49 -38.34 3.25
C ALA A 338 -35.77 -36.96 3.88
N PRO A 339 -36.85 -36.24 3.46
CA PRO A 339 -37.18 -34.93 4.00
C PRO A 339 -37.84 -35.02 5.38
N GLN A 340 -37.42 -34.18 6.32
CA GLN A 340 -38.07 -34.03 7.62
C GLN A 340 -39.34 -33.14 7.53
N PRO A 341 -40.40 -33.46 8.31
CA PRO A 341 -41.63 -32.67 8.33
C PRO A 341 -41.52 -31.44 9.24
N ALA A 342 -42.21 -30.38 8.85
CA ALA A 342 -42.41 -29.17 9.65
C ALA A 342 -43.32 -29.43 10.86
N GLY A 343 -42.92 -28.97 12.04
CA GLY A 343 -43.75 -28.97 13.24
C GLY A 343 -43.03 -28.32 14.43
N GLY A 344 -43.53 -27.18 14.89
CA GLY A 344 -42.94 -26.40 15.97
C GLY A 344 -43.07 -27.03 17.36
N ASN A 345 -42.10 -26.71 18.23
CA ASN A 345 -42.30 -26.53 19.67
C ASN A 345 -41.11 -25.74 20.24
N HIS A 346 -41.43 -24.77 21.12
CA HIS A 346 -40.45 -23.96 21.86
C HIS A 346 -39.51 -24.86 22.68
N THR A 347 -38.24 -24.92 22.32
CA THR A 347 -37.19 -25.55 23.13
C THR A 347 -36.89 -24.67 24.33
N GLN A 348 -37.27 -25.12 25.53
CA GLN A 348 -36.79 -24.53 26.78
C GLN A 348 -35.25 -24.58 26.79
N THR A 349 -34.60 -23.44 27.05
CA THR A 349 -33.14 -23.39 27.07
C THR A 349 -32.62 -24.16 28.29
N PRO A 350 -31.65 -25.09 28.16
CA PRO A 350 -31.19 -25.98 29.24
C PRO A 350 -30.63 -25.29 30.50
N PHE A 351 -30.48 -23.97 30.48
CA PHE A 351 -30.00 -23.16 31.61
C PHE A 351 -31.12 -22.51 32.44
N THR A 352 -32.39 -22.80 32.17
CA THR A 352 -33.53 -22.12 32.80
C THR A 352 -33.52 -22.22 34.32
N ASP A 353 -33.17 -23.39 34.87
CA ASP A 353 -33.08 -23.62 36.32
C ASP A 353 -31.86 -22.92 36.94
N PHE A 354 -30.76 -22.76 36.19
CA PHE A 354 -29.55 -22.07 36.64
C PHE A 354 -29.70 -20.54 36.69
N TYR A 355 -30.67 -19.97 35.97
CA TYR A 355 -30.99 -18.53 36.07
C TYR A 355 -31.58 -18.15 37.43
N LEU A 356 -32.23 -19.10 38.09
CA LEU A 356 -32.88 -18.92 39.38
C LEU A 356 -31.93 -19.19 40.56
N CYS A 357 -30.82 -19.92 40.33
CA CYS A 357 -29.82 -20.20 41.36
C CYS A 357 -28.81 -19.05 41.52
N SER A 358 -28.81 -18.40 42.69
CA SER A 358 -27.91 -17.27 43.00
C SER A 358 -26.42 -17.64 43.01
N GLN A 359 -26.08 -18.91 43.20
CA GLN A 359 -24.69 -19.40 43.17
C GLN A 359 -24.17 -19.55 41.74
N HIS A 360 -24.91 -20.23 40.86
CA HIS A 360 -24.46 -20.54 39.49
C HIS A 360 -24.72 -19.41 38.48
N ARG A 361 -25.68 -18.52 38.76
CA ARG A 361 -26.07 -17.45 37.83
C ARG A 361 -24.90 -16.59 37.33
N PRO A 362 -24.01 -16.03 38.18
CA PRO A 362 -22.89 -15.22 37.72
C PRO A 362 -21.90 -16.01 36.85
N LEU A 363 -21.66 -17.27 37.20
CA LEU A 363 -20.76 -18.16 36.46
C LEU A 363 -21.27 -18.43 35.05
N VAL A 364 -22.55 -18.81 34.94
CA VAL A 364 -23.19 -19.09 33.65
C VAL A 364 -23.16 -17.86 32.75
N PHE A 365 -23.52 -16.67 33.26
CA PHE A 365 -23.47 -15.44 32.47
C PHE A 365 -22.04 -15.04 32.10
N GLY A 366 -21.08 -15.11 33.02
CA GLY A 366 -19.71 -14.69 32.75
C GLY A 366 -18.98 -15.61 31.75
N LEU A 367 -19.12 -16.93 31.90
CA LEU A 367 -18.54 -17.90 30.95
C LEU A 367 -19.21 -17.80 29.58
N SER A 368 -20.53 -17.62 29.54
CA SER A 368 -21.29 -17.43 28.28
C SER A 368 -20.87 -16.16 27.57
N CYS A 369 -20.77 -15.04 28.30
CA CYS A 369 -20.33 -13.76 27.76
C CYS A 369 -18.91 -13.85 27.21
N MET A 370 -17.99 -14.50 27.93
CA MET A 370 -16.62 -14.69 27.45
C MET A 370 -16.57 -15.52 26.16
N LEU A 371 -17.29 -16.64 26.11
CA LEU A 371 -17.34 -17.47 24.91
C LEU A 371 -17.96 -16.72 23.72
N GLN A 372 -19.04 -15.96 23.94
CA GLN A 372 -19.68 -15.13 22.92
C GLN A 372 -18.76 -14.00 22.44
N SER A 373 -17.99 -13.37 23.34
CA SER A 373 -16.96 -12.38 22.96
C SER A 373 -15.87 -13.00 22.11
N ILE A 374 -15.43 -14.23 22.41
CA ILE A 374 -14.46 -14.96 21.57
C ILE A 374 -15.06 -15.27 20.19
N VAL A 375 -16.33 -15.69 20.12
CA VAL A 375 -17.02 -15.89 18.84
C VAL A 375 -17.02 -14.62 18.01
N LEU A 376 -17.38 -13.47 18.61
CA LEU A 376 -17.51 -12.20 17.90
C LEU A 376 -16.15 -11.61 17.48
N CYS A 377 -15.16 -11.64 18.37
CA CYS A 377 -13.91 -10.89 18.20
C CYS A 377 -12.72 -11.76 17.74
N CYS A 378 -12.76 -13.07 17.96
CA CYS A 378 -11.67 -13.99 17.62
C CYS A 378 -12.18 -15.37 17.11
N PRO A 379 -13.00 -15.40 16.05
CA PRO A 379 -13.64 -16.63 15.58
C PRO A 379 -12.64 -17.71 15.12
N SER A 380 -11.44 -17.31 14.67
CA SER A 380 -10.37 -18.22 14.27
C SER A 380 -9.92 -19.16 15.40
N ALA A 381 -10.02 -18.73 16.67
CA ALA A 381 -9.71 -19.54 17.83
C ALA A 381 -10.63 -20.77 17.98
N LEU A 382 -11.84 -20.70 17.40
CA LEU A 382 -12.91 -21.71 17.51
C LEU A 382 -13.00 -22.63 16.29
N VAL A 383 -12.26 -22.35 15.22
CA VAL A 383 -12.23 -23.22 14.03
C VAL A 383 -11.57 -24.56 14.38
N TRP A 384 -12.03 -25.64 13.74
CA TRP A 384 -11.44 -26.97 13.90
C TRP A 384 -9.95 -26.96 13.55
N HIS A 385 -9.11 -27.61 14.36
CA HIS A 385 -7.64 -27.61 14.17
C HIS A 385 -7.04 -28.98 14.49
N TYR A 386 -6.07 -29.40 13.67
CA TYR A 386 -5.31 -30.63 13.84
C TYR A 386 -3.92 -30.32 14.43
N SER A 387 -3.59 -30.86 15.60
CA SER A 387 -2.26 -30.70 16.21
C SER A 387 -1.54 -32.04 16.27
N LEU A 388 -0.47 -32.18 15.48
CA LEU A 388 0.40 -33.37 15.46
C LEU A 388 1.54 -33.32 16.50
N MET A 389 1.86 -32.14 17.04
CA MET A 389 3.11 -31.93 17.80
C MET A 389 2.97 -31.42 19.24
N ASP A 390 1.80 -30.95 19.69
CA ASP A 390 1.65 -30.41 21.05
C ASP A 390 0.48 -31.08 21.79
N SER A 391 0.80 -32.03 22.67
CA SER A 391 -0.17 -32.77 23.52
C SER A 391 -1.03 -31.88 24.44
N ARG A 392 -0.70 -30.57 24.53
CA ARG A 392 -1.48 -29.57 25.28
C ARG A 392 -2.62 -28.96 24.48
N ASN A 393 -2.56 -28.95 23.14
CA ASN A 393 -3.62 -28.44 22.27
C ASN A 393 -4.49 -29.60 21.79
N LYS A 394 -5.74 -29.65 22.27
CA LYS A 394 -6.70 -30.67 21.84
C LYS A 394 -7.10 -30.48 20.38
N THR A 395 -7.02 -31.56 19.61
CA THR A 395 -7.58 -31.69 18.26
C THR A 395 -9.08 -31.45 18.29
N GLY A 396 -9.62 -30.77 17.27
CA GLY A 396 -11.05 -30.46 17.16
C GLY A 396 -11.35 -28.97 17.30
N SER A 397 -12.61 -28.60 17.51
CA SER A 397 -13.03 -27.26 17.92
C SER A 397 -13.33 -27.22 19.42
N PRO A 398 -13.04 -26.11 20.14
CA PRO A 398 -13.53 -25.91 21.50
C PRO A 398 -15.06 -26.04 21.64
N LEU A 399 -15.80 -25.73 20.56
CA LEU A 399 -17.25 -25.78 20.51
C LEU A 399 -17.80 -27.20 20.47
N ASP A 400 -17.01 -28.20 20.05
CA ASP A 400 -17.42 -29.61 20.01
C ASP A 400 -17.74 -30.18 21.40
N LEU A 401 -17.23 -29.55 22.46
CA LEU A 401 -17.46 -29.94 23.84
C LEU A 401 -18.76 -29.38 24.42
N LEU A 402 -19.41 -28.44 23.73
CA LEU A 402 -20.59 -27.75 24.22
C LEU A 402 -21.85 -28.31 23.50
N PRO A 403 -22.84 -28.85 24.23
CA PRO A 403 -24.03 -29.46 23.62
C PRO A 403 -25.03 -28.42 23.05
N ILE A 404 -24.72 -27.12 23.17
CA ILE A 404 -25.60 -26.00 22.80
C ILE A 404 -24.77 -24.98 22.03
N ALA A 405 -25.32 -24.42 20.95
CA ALA A 405 -24.65 -23.36 20.18
C ALA A 405 -24.41 -22.09 21.04
N PRO A 406 -23.28 -21.38 20.87
CA PRO A 406 -23.00 -20.13 21.62
C PRO A 406 -24.10 -19.05 21.55
N SER A 407 -24.87 -19.01 20.47
CA SER A 407 -25.99 -18.10 20.21
C SER A 407 -27.22 -18.42 21.04
N ASN A 408 -27.28 -19.64 21.59
CA ASN A 408 -28.30 -20.07 22.53
C ASN A 408 -27.87 -19.91 23.99
N LEU A 409 -26.63 -19.50 24.24
CA LEU A 409 -26.16 -19.21 25.59
C LEU A 409 -26.81 -17.93 26.15
N PRO A 410 -26.94 -17.84 27.48
CA PRO A 410 -27.52 -16.68 28.16
C PRO A 410 -26.69 -15.41 27.99
N MET A 411 -27.38 -14.27 27.82
CA MET A 411 -26.79 -12.94 27.75
C MET A 411 -27.35 -12.04 28.86
N PRO A 412 -26.52 -11.18 29.49
CA PRO A 412 -27.00 -10.19 30.44
C PRO A 412 -28.04 -9.23 29.79
N GLY A 413 -29.02 -8.76 30.56
CA GLY A 413 -29.96 -7.72 30.11
C GLY A 413 -31.34 -8.20 29.62
N GLY A 414 -31.63 -9.50 29.60
CA GLY A 414 -32.93 -10.02 29.15
C GLY A 414 -33.10 -9.99 27.62
N ASN A 415 -34.33 -10.15 27.12
CA ASN A 415 -34.60 -10.23 25.68
C ASN A 415 -34.80 -8.84 25.04
N THR A 416 -33.78 -7.98 25.11
CA THR A 416 -33.82 -6.64 24.48
C THR A 416 -33.53 -6.71 22.98
N VAL A 417 -33.90 -5.67 22.23
CA VAL A 417 -33.60 -5.55 20.79
C VAL A 417 -32.09 -5.65 20.52
N PHE A 418 -31.27 -5.00 21.36
CA PHE A 418 -29.81 -5.09 21.29
C PHE A 418 -29.31 -6.53 21.49
N THR A 419 -29.82 -7.23 22.50
CA THR A 419 -29.47 -8.64 22.75
C THR A 419 -29.86 -9.55 21.58
N GLN A 420 -30.96 -9.25 20.88
CA GLN A 420 -31.36 -9.98 19.67
C GLN A 420 -30.43 -9.71 18.49
N GLN A 421 -29.97 -8.47 18.30
CA GLN A 421 -29.00 -8.11 17.27
C GLN A 421 -27.65 -8.80 17.51
N VAL A 422 -27.15 -8.76 18.75
CA VAL A 422 -25.93 -9.47 19.14
C VAL A 422 -26.08 -10.96 18.88
N ARG A 423 -27.22 -11.56 19.25
CA ARG A 423 -27.50 -12.98 19.00
C ARG A 423 -27.53 -13.32 17.51
N ALA A 424 -28.10 -12.47 16.67
CA ALA A 424 -28.09 -12.65 15.22
C ALA A 424 -26.66 -12.65 14.67
N LYS A 425 -25.82 -11.71 15.13
CA LYS A 425 -24.40 -11.64 14.75
C LYS A 425 -23.59 -12.85 15.24
N VAL A 426 -23.84 -13.33 16.46
CA VAL A 426 -23.21 -14.56 16.97
C VAL A 426 -23.59 -15.76 16.07
N ARG A 427 -24.86 -15.91 15.67
CA ARG A 427 -25.27 -16.99 14.74
C ARG A 427 -24.61 -16.91 13.37
N GLU A 428 -24.48 -15.71 12.82
CA GLU A 428 -23.83 -15.49 11.52
C GLU A 428 -22.37 -15.97 11.57
N ILE A 429 -21.63 -15.59 12.61
CA ILE A 429 -20.22 -15.97 12.76
C ILE A 429 -20.08 -17.46 13.13
N GLU A 430 -21.01 -18.02 13.92
CA GLU A 430 -21.06 -19.46 14.17
C GLU A 430 -21.11 -20.27 12.88
N GLU A 431 -21.92 -19.85 11.91
CA GLU A 431 -22.00 -20.55 10.63
C GLU A 431 -20.69 -20.46 9.85
N GLN A 432 -20.05 -19.30 9.85
CA GLN A 432 -18.70 -19.13 9.26
C GLN A 432 -17.66 -20.03 9.96
N ILE A 433 -17.73 -20.18 11.28
CA ILE A 433 -16.83 -21.08 12.02
C ILE A 433 -17.07 -22.53 11.61
N LYS A 434 -18.33 -22.95 11.43
CA LYS A 434 -18.66 -24.31 10.98
C LYS A 434 -18.20 -24.56 9.55
N GLU A 435 -18.49 -23.65 8.62
CA GLU A 435 -18.05 -23.76 7.23
C GLU A 435 -16.53 -23.87 7.13
N ARG A 436 -15.81 -23.02 7.87
CA ARG A 436 -14.34 -23.07 7.95
C ARG A 436 -13.84 -24.33 8.64
N GLY A 437 -14.51 -24.79 9.69
CA GLY A 437 -14.18 -26.03 10.40
C GLY A 437 -14.32 -27.25 9.49
N GLN A 438 -15.44 -27.34 8.77
CA GLN A 438 -15.68 -28.37 7.75
C GLN A 438 -14.67 -28.26 6.62
N ALA A 439 -14.32 -27.05 6.17
CA ALA A 439 -13.29 -26.86 5.15
C ALA A 439 -11.92 -27.38 5.62
N VAL A 440 -11.54 -27.17 6.89
CA VAL A 440 -10.30 -27.73 7.45
C VAL A 440 -10.38 -29.25 7.60
N GLU A 441 -11.51 -29.79 8.06
CA GLU A 441 -11.75 -31.24 8.19
C GLU A 441 -11.76 -31.96 6.83
N VAL A 442 -12.26 -31.29 5.79
CA VAL A 442 -12.38 -31.82 4.42
C VAL A 442 -11.15 -31.46 3.54
N ARG A 443 -10.33 -30.48 3.94
CA ARG A 443 -9.17 -30.01 3.16
C ARG A 443 -7.99 -29.59 4.03
N TRP A 444 -7.16 -30.56 4.43
CA TRP A 444 -5.70 -30.51 4.35
C TRP A 444 -5.14 -31.90 4.60
N SER A 445 -5.03 -32.66 3.50
CA SER A 445 -4.31 -33.94 3.33
C SER A 445 -4.53 -35.03 4.39
N PHE A 446 -4.98 -36.21 3.97
CA PHE A 446 -4.63 -37.44 4.67
C PHE A 446 -3.10 -37.52 4.80
N ASP A 447 -2.56 -37.90 5.97
CA ASP A 447 -1.12 -38.21 6.12
C ASP A 447 -0.64 -39.24 5.07
N LYS A 448 -1.54 -40.13 4.63
CA LYS A 448 -1.28 -41.07 3.52
C LYS A 448 -1.21 -40.42 2.12
N CYS A 449 -1.81 -39.25 1.93
CA CYS A 449 -1.78 -38.51 0.66
C CYS A 449 -0.43 -37.81 0.46
N GLN A 450 0.19 -37.29 1.53
CA GLN A 450 1.53 -36.67 1.45
C GLN A 450 2.63 -37.66 1.02
N GLU A 451 2.43 -38.96 1.27
CA GLU A 451 3.30 -40.04 0.79
C GLU A 451 3.07 -40.41 -0.70
N THR A 452 2.03 -39.86 -1.35
CA THR A 452 1.75 -40.07 -2.77
C THR A 452 2.35 -38.96 -3.62
N THR A 453 2.66 -39.27 -4.88
CA THR A 453 3.12 -38.27 -5.87
C THR A 453 2.19 -37.06 -5.93
N ALA A 454 0.87 -37.26 -5.90
CA ALA A 454 -0.10 -36.17 -5.92
C ALA A 454 -0.01 -35.26 -4.67
N GLY A 455 0.22 -35.84 -3.48
CA GLY A 455 0.38 -35.05 -2.25
C GLY A 455 1.69 -34.28 -2.20
N PHE A 456 2.77 -34.82 -2.79
CA PHE A 456 4.02 -34.08 -2.96
C PHE A 456 3.82 -32.86 -3.87
N THR A 457 3.21 -33.04 -5.05
CA THR A 457 2.89 -31.94 -5.97
C THR A 457 1.97 -30.88 -5.32
N ILE A 458 0.94 -31.30 -4.58
CA ILE A 458 0.08 -30.39 -3.80
C ILE A 458 0.89 -29.61 -2.74
N GLY A 459 1.78 -30.29 -2.02
CA GLY A 459 2.66 -29.68 -1.03
C GLY A 459 3.58 -28.62 -1.66
N ARG A 460 4.15 -28.91 -2.83
CA ARG A 460 4.97 -27.95 -3.59
C ARG A 460 4.17 -26.74 -4.06
N VAL A 461 2.97 -26.95 -4.62
CA VAL A 461 2.07 -25.88 -5.06
C VAL A 461 1.69 -24.95 -3.89
N LEU A 462 1.33 -25.51 -2.73
CA LEU A 462 1.01 -24.73 -1.53
C LEU A 462 2.22 -23.96 -1.01
N HIS A 463 3.41 -24.58 -1.01
CA HIS A 463 4.65 -23.90 -0.63
C HIS A 463 4.95 -22.72 -1.56
N THR A 464 4.81 -22.89 -2.87
CA THR A 464 4.99 -21.80 -3.84
C THR A 464 4.03 -20.65 -3.59
N LEU A 465 2.74 -20.92 -3.31
CA LEU A 465 1.77 -19.88 -2.95
C LEU A 465 2.18 -19.12 -1.68
N GLU A 466 2.62 -19.83 -0.63
CA GLU A 466 3.09 -19.20 0.61
C GLU A 466 4.33 -18.33 0.37
N VAL A 467 5.26 -18.79 -0.47
CA VAL A 467 6.46 -18.03 -0.85
C VAL A 467 6.10 -16.75 -1.62
N LEU A 468 5.13 -16.82 -2.53
CA LEU A 468 4.64 -15.65 -3.28
C LEU A 468 3.88 -14.66 -2.38
N ASP A 469 2.99 -15.15 -1.51
CA ASP A 469 2.17 -14.31 -0.63
C ASP A 469 3.02 -13.68 0.51
N SER A 470 4.15 -14.28 0.89
CA SER A 470 5.09 -13.74 1.88
C SER A 470 6.15 -12.78 1.29
N HIS A 471 6.29 -12.71 -0.03
CA HIS A 471 7.27 -11.84 -0.68
C HIS A 471 6.75 -10.41 -0.81
N SER A 472 7.60 -9.42 -0.50
CA SER A 472 7.24 -8.01 -0.63
C SER A 472 7.62 -7.49 -2.02
N PHE A 473 6.64 -7.19 -2.87
CA PHE A 473 6.89 -6.63 -4.21
C PHE A 473 7.09 -5.11 -4.23
N GLU A 474 7.12 -4.45 -3.06
CA GLU A 474 7.32 -2.99 -2.95
C GLU A 474 8.77 -2.60 -2.64
N LYS A 475 9.62 -3.57 -2.27
CA LYS A 475 11.01 -3.35 -1.87
C LYS A 475 11.93 -4.41 -2.45
N SER A 476 13.14 -4.03 -2.79
CA SER A 476 14.20 -4.91 -3.29
C SER A 476 15.42 -4.81 -2.38
N ASP A 477 15.63 -5.80 -1.51
CA ASP A 477 16.81 -5.90 -0.64
C ASP A 477 17.57 -7.23 -0.84
N PHE A 478 18.67 -7.43 -0.11
CA PHE A 478 19.50 -8.63 -0.27
C PHE A 478 18.75 -9.93 0.05
N SER A 479 17.73 -9.88 0.92
CA SER A 479 16.89 -11.02 1.31
C SER A 479 15.58 -11.12 0.53
N ASN A 480 15.10 -10.01 -0.03
CA ASN A 480 13.82 -9.87 -0.71
C ASN A 480 14.06 -9.28 -2.10
N ASN A 481 14.47 -10.13 -3.05
CA ASN A 481 14.65 -9.81 -4.46
C ASN A 481 14.20 -10.98 -5.34
N LEU A 482 14.20 -10.79 -6.66
CA LEU A 482 13.73 -11.81 -7.59
C LEU A 482 14.59 -13.08 -7.55
N ASP A 483 15.89 -12.97 -7.28
CA ASP A 483 16.78 -14.13 -7.15
C ASP A 483 16.47 -14.97 -5.90
N SER A 484 16.22 -14.32 -4.76
CA SER A 484 15.82 -15.01 -3.54
C SER A 484 14.40 -15.57 -3.63
N LEU A 485 13.51 -14.95 -4.40
CA LEU A 485 12.20 -15.51 -4.75
C LEU A 485 12.34 -16.76 -5.62
N TYR A 486 13.12 -16.68 -6.70
CA TYR A 486 13.43 -17.79 -7.59
C TYR A 486 13.99 -19.00 -6.82
N ASN A 487 15.02 -18.78 -6.00
CA ASN A 487 15.66 -19.85 -5.24
C ASN A 487 14.72 -20.51 -4.22
N ARG A 488 13.72 -19.79 -3.69
CA ARG A 488 12.72 -20.37 -2.79
C ARG A 488 11.66 -21.18 -3.52
N ILE A 489 11.38 -20.88 -4.79
CA ILE A 489 10.38 -21.58 -5.60
C ILE A 489 10.99 -22.82 -6.29
N PHE A 490 12.13 -22.63 -6.98
CA PHE A 490 12.77 -23.67 -7.80
C PHE A 490 14.04 -24.27 -7.18
N GLY A 491 14.67 -23.60 -6.20
CA GLY A 491 15.98 -24.02 -5.66
C GLY A 491 15.97 -25.24 -4.74
N SER A 492 14.81 -25.82 -4.41
CA SER A 492 14.69 -27.01 -3.54
C SER A 492 14.94 -28.35 -4.25
N GLY A 493 15.33 -28.34 -5.53
CA GLY A 493 15.29 -29.52 -6.42
C GLY A 493 16.62 -30.06 -6.94
N GLN A 494 17.76 -29.96 -6.23
CA GLN A 494 18.98 -30.68 -6.65
C GLN A 494 18.89 -32.17 -6.32
N SER A 495 18.11 -32.95 -7.09
CA SER A 495 18.34 -34.39 -7.24
C SER A 495 19.15 -34.64 -8.51
N LYS A 496 20.30 -35.28 -8.35
CA LYS A 496 21.34 -35.48 -9.37
C LYS A 496 20.98 -36.42 -10.55
N ASP A 497 19.73 -36.83 -10.72
CA ASP A 497 19.35 -37.78 -11.77
C ASP A 497 18.03 -37.36 -12.44
N GLY A 498 18.06 -37.11 -13.76
CA GLY A 498 16.86 -37.09 -14.61
C GLY A 498 16.85 -36.04 -15.73
N HIS A 499 17.10 -36.49 -16.97
CA HIS A 499 17.11 -35.71 -18.22
C HIS A 499 15.73 -35.21 -18.73
N GLU A 500 14.70 -35.12 -17.89
CA GLU A 500 13.37 -34.63 -18.30
C GLU A 500 12.78 -33.68 -17.26
N MET A 501 12.02 -32.70 -17.73
CA MET A 501 11.26 -31.75 -16.93
C MET A 501 10.50 -32.49 -15.82
N SER A 502 10.71 -32.13 -14.55
CA SER A 502 9.98 -32.82 -13.49
C SER A 502 8.49 -32.46 -13.59
N PRO A 503 7.55 -33.43 -13.50
CA PRO A 503 6.11 -33.14 -13.53
C PRO A 503 5.64 -32.19 -12.40
N ASP A 504 6.50 -31.96 -11.41
CA ASP A 504 6.29 -30.96 -10.36
C ASP A 504 6.54 -29.52 -10.82
N ASP A 505 7.46 -29.29 -11.77
CA ASP A 505 7.72 -27.96 -12.32
C ASP A 505 6.54 -27.50 -13.18
N ASP A 506 5.90 -28.40 -13.95
CA ASP A 506 4.70 -28.10 -14.74
C ASP A 506 3.53 -27.63 -13.87
N ALA A 507 3.34 -28.27 -12.71
CA ALA A 507 2.32 -27.87 -11.74
C ALA A 507 2.62 -26.48 -11.13
N VAL A 508 3.90 -26.18 -10.86
CA VAL A 508 4.35 -24.87 -10.38
C VAL A 508 4.17 -23.79 -11.46
N VAL A 509 4.49 -24.07 -12.72
CA VAL A 509 4.29 -23.16 -13.86
C VAL A 509 2.82 -22.85 -14.05
N THR A 510 1.97 -23.87 -13.99
CA THR A 510 0.51 -23.73 -14.10
C THR A 510 -0.03 -22.86 -12.97
N LEU A 511 0.39 -23.12 -11.72
CA LEU A 511 0.05 -22.30 -10.56
C LEU A 511 0.50 -20.84 -10.72
N LEU A 512 1.71 -20.60 -11.24
CA LEU A 512 2.22 -19.25 -11.48
C LEU A 512 1.34 -18.51 -12.49
N CYS A 513 0.87 -19.19 -13.54
CA CYS A 513 -0.09 -18.64 -14.49
C CYS A 513 -1.41 -18.30 -13.79
N GLU A 514 -2.04 -19.27 -13.11
CA GLU A 514 -3.29 -19.05 -12.35
C GLU A 514 -3.17 -17.91 -11.34
N TRP A 515 -2.03 -17.84 -10.65
CA TRP A 515 -1.70 -16.73 -9.78
C TRP A 515 -1.77 -15.45 -10.61
N ALA A 516 -0.90 -15.23 -11.60
CA ALA A 516 -0.87 -13.99 -12.38
C ALA A 516 -2.25 -13.57 -12.94
N VAL A 517 -3.10 -14.52 -13.34
CA VAL A 517 -4.37 -14.23 -14.00
C VAL A 517 -5.52 -13.92 -13.02
N SER A 518 -5.50 -14.50 -11.82
CA SER A 518 -6.61 -14.42 -10.86
C SER A 518 -7.05 -12.99 -10.49
N CYS A 519 -8.37 -12.74 -10.48
CA CYS A 519 -8.95 -11.48 -9.96
C CYS A 519 -8.93 -11.36 -8.43
N LYS A 520 -8.60 -12.45 -7.70
CA LYS A 520 -8.61 -12.48 -6.23
C LYS A 520 -7.41 -11.78 -5.60
N ARG A 521 -6.42 -11.43 -6.40
CA ARG A 521 -5.20 -10.73 -5.99
C ARG A 521 -4.98 -9.53 -6.90
N SER A 522 -4.55 -8.42 -6.33
CA SER A 522 -4.27 -7.17 -7.03
C SER A 522 -2.79 -7.07 -7.42
N GLY A 523 -2.51 -6.34 -8.51
CA GLY A 523 -1.15 -5.97 -8.92
C GLY A 523 -0.82 -6.43 -10.34
N ARG A 524 -0.37 -5.49 -11.17
CA ARG A 524 0.05 -5.77 -12.56
C ARG A 524 1.45 -6.36 -12.65
N HIS A 525 2.29 -6.17 -11.62
CA HIS A 525 3.63 -6.73 -11.52
C HIS A 525 3.65 -8.27 -11.59
N ARG A 526 2.52 -8.92 -11.26
CA ARG A 526 2.40 -10.38 -11.18
C ARG A 526 2.73 -11.07 -12.50
N ALA A 527 2.25 -10.53 -13.63
CA ALA A 527 2.58 -11.02 -14.96
C ALA A 527 4.10 -10.96 -15.24
N MET A 528 4.74 -9.84 -14.92
CA MET A 528 6.17 -9.63 -15.10
C MET A 528 7.01 -10.53 -14.18
N VAL A 529 6.57 -10.73 -12.94
CA VAL A 529 7.22 -11.65 -11.98
C VAL A 529 7.21 -13.06 -12.54
N VAL A 530 6.06 -13.54 -13.02
CA VAL A 530 5.95 -14.89 -13.60
C VAL A 530 6.83 -15.02 -14.83
N ALA A 531 6.77 -14.07 -15.77
CA ALA A 531 7.59 -14.10 -16.98
C ALA A 531 9.09 -14.19 -16.65
N LYS A 532 9.58 -13.36 -15.72
CA LYS A 532 11.00 -13.38 -15.33
C LYS A 532 11.44 -14.60 -14.53
N LEU A 533 10.57 -15.14 -13.67
CA LEU A 533 10.87 -16.38 -12.96
C LEU A 533 11.03 -17.54 -13.95
N LEU A 534 10.16 -17.59 -14.96
CA LEU A 534 10.21 -18.61 -16.01
C LEU A 534 11.37 -18.39 -16.99
N GLU A 535 11.65 -17.16 -17.39
CA GLU A 535 12.84 -16.81 -18.19
C GLU A 535 14.12 -17.29 -17.50
N LYS A 536 14.26 -17.01 -16.20
CA LYS A 536 15.40 -17.47 -15.42
C LYS A 536 15.47 -19.00 -15.31
N ARG A 537 14.34 -19.67 -15.13
CA ARG A 537 14.29 -21.15 -15.10
C ARG A 537 14.63 -21.76 -16.44
N GLN A 538 14.13 -21.17 -17.53
CA GLN A 538 14.45 -21.58 -18.90
C GLN A 538 15.95 -21.48 -19.17
N ALA A 539 16.57 -20.35 -18.80
CA ALA A 539 18.01 -20.14 -18.95
C ALA A 539 18.85 -21.15 -18.13
N GLU A 540 18.40 -21.53 -16.92
CA GLU A 540 19.07 -22.56 -16.12
C GLU A 540 18.97 -23.95 -16.77
N ILE A 541 17.78 -24.34 -17.24
CA ILE A 541 17.56 -25.63 -17.93
C ILE A 541 18.38 -25.71 -19.24
N GLU A 542 18.44 -24.61 -20.00
CA GLU A 542 19.25 -24.53 -21.22
C GLU A 542 20.75 -24.62 -20.91
N ALA A 543 21.22 -23.97 -19.83
CA ALA A 543 22.61 -24.08 -19.38
C ALA A 543 22.99 -25.49 -18.93
N GLU A 544 22.08 -26.20 -18.24
CA GLU A 544 22.25 -27.61 -17.87
C GLU A 544 22.40 -28.51 -19.11
N ARG A 545 21.58 -28.27 -20.17
CA ARG A 545 21.67 -29.01 -21.44
C ARG A 545 22.98 -28.78 -22.19
N CYS A 546 23.53 -27.56 -22.13
CA CYS A 546 24.81 -27.25 -22.79
C CYS A 546 26.04 -27.78 -22.02
N GLY A 547 25.96 -27.90 -20.69
CA GLY A 547 27.08 -28.31 -19.84
C GLY A 547 27.53 -29.77 -20.00
N GLU A 548 26.67 -30.67 -20.50
CA GLU A 548 27.02 -32.08 -20.71
C GLU A 548 27.55 -32.40 -22.12
N SER A 549 27.43 -31.46 -23.07
CA SER A 549 27.80 -31.72 -24.47
C SER A 549 29.30 -31.55 -24.76
N GLU A 550 30.13 -31.12 -23.80
CA GLU A 550 31.58 -30.88 -24.02
C GLU A 550 32.46 -32.14 -23.97
N VAL A 551 31.91 -33.36 -23.81
CA VAL A 551 32.74 -34.58 -23.64
C VAL A 551 32.68 -35.59 -24.79
N VAL A 552 32.03 -35.30 -25.94
CA VAL A 552 32.01 -36.28 -27.06
C VAL A 552 32.34 -35.65 -28.41
N ASP A 553 33.55 -36.00 -28.85
CA ASP A 553 34.11 -36.10 -30.21
C ASP A 553 34.52 -34.82 -30.97
N GLU A 554 35.83 -34.53 -30.87
CA GLU A 554 36.58 -33.99 -32.00
C GLU A 554 36.60 -35.00 -33.17
N LYS A 555 35.61 -34.92 -34.06
CA LYS A 555 35.79 -35.17 -35.51
C LYS A 555 34.48 -35.01 -36.26
N GLY A 556 34.41 -34.01 -37.13
CA GLY A 556 33.55 -34.08 -38.32
C GLY A 556 32.85 -32.79 -38.71
N SER A 557 33.53 -32.03 -39.57
CA SER A 557 32.95 -31.21 -40.65
C SER A 557 32.06 -30.01 -40.27
N VAL A 558 32.66 -28.83 -40.46
CA VAL A 558 31.98 -27.54 -40.59
C VAL A 558 31.22 -27.52 -41.92
N SER A 559 29.89 -27.48 -41.85
CA SER A 559 29.02 -27.07 -42.96
C SER A 559 28.13 -25.94 -42.49
N SER A 560 28.37 -24.75 -43.03
CA SER A 560 27.63 -23.52 -42.71
C SER A 560 26.34 -23.42 -43.52
N GLY A 561 25.28 -22.92 -42.88
CA GLY A 561 24.20 -22.21 -43.57
C GLY A 561 22.82 -22.86 -43.53
N SER A 562 22.22 -22.97 -42.35
CA SER A 562 20.76 -22.91 -42.22
C SER A 562 20.44 -22.03 -41.02
N LEU A 563 19.40 -21.20 -41.15
CA LEU A 563 18.91 -20.24 -40.17
C LEU A 563 19.04 -20.80 -38.76
N SER A 564 19.62 -20.02 -37.84
CA SER A 564 19.71 -20.33 -36.41
C SER A 564 18.46 -21.06 -35.95
N ALA A 565 18.58 -22.35 -35.65
CA ALA A 565 17.47 -23.14 -35.14
C ALA A 565 16.99 -22.46 -33.86
N ALA A 566 15.85 -21.76 -33.93
CA ALA A 566 15.22 -21.19 -32.76
C ALA A 566 14.91 -22.35 -31.83
N THR A 567 15.66 -22.47 -30.73
CA THR A 567 15.41 -23.46 -29.70
C THR A 567 13.98 -23.26 -29.21
N LEU A 568 13.17 -24.31 -29.25
CA LEU A 568 11.79 -24.28 -28.76
C LEU A 568 11.78 -23.77 -27.30
N PRO A 569 10.99 -22.73 -26.94
CA PRO A 569 10.89 -22.29 -25.56
C PRO A 569 10.51 -23.46 -24.65
N VAL A 570 11.22 -23.60 -23.52
CA VAL A 570 11.13 -24.78 -22.64
C VAL A 570 9.71 -25.01 -22.13
N PHE A 571 8.97 -23.92 -21.86
CA PHE A 571 7.63 -23.95 -21.28
C PHE A 571 6.49 -23.90 -22.31
N GLN A 572 6.79 -23.98 -23.61
CA GLN A 572 5.81 -23.80 -24.69
C GLN A 572 4.60 -24.74 -24.55
N ASP A 573 4.83 -26.02 -24.27
CA ASP A 573 3.77 -27.04 -24.20
C ASP A 573 2.90 -26.90 -22.95
N VAL A 574 3.49 -26.61 -21.79
CA VAL A 574 2.76 -26.39 -20.53
C VAL A 574 1.87 -25.16 -20.63
N LEU A 575 2.39 -24.07 -21.22
CA LEU A 575 1.63 -22.84 -21.44
C LEU A 575 0.50 -23.04 -22.46
N LEU A 576 0.72 -23.86 -23.50
CA LEU A 576 -0.33 -24.24 -24.43
C LEU A 576 -1.43 -25.06 -23.74
N GLN A 577 -1.06 -26.03 -22.90
CA GLN A 577 -2.02 -26.81 -22.12
C GLN A 577 -2.84 -25.93 -21.16
N PHE A 578 -2.22 -24.91 -20.56
CA PHE A 578 -2.91 -23.92 -19.75
C PHE A 578 -3.95 -23.13 -20.59
N LEU A 579 -3.59 -22.67 -21.79
CA LEU A 579 -4.53 -22.01 -22.71
C LEU A 579 -5.67 -22.94 -23.15
N ASP A 580 -5.37 -24.23 -23.37
CA ASP A 580 -6.35 -25.22 -23.81
C ASP A 580 -7.40 -25.51 -22.72
N THR A 581 -7.04 -25.46 -21.44
CA THR A 581 -7.85 -26.03 -20.35
C THR A 581 -8.27 -25.06 -19.24
N GLN A 582 -7.40 -24.13 -18.85
CA GLN A 582 -7.53 -23.37 -17.59
C GLN A 582 -7.60 -21.85 -17.76
N ALA A 583 -7.08 -21.32 -18.87
CA ALA A 583 -7.06 -19.88 -19.11
C ALA A 583 -8.49 -19.28 -19.18
N PRO A 584 -8.70 -18.07 -18.63
CA PRO A 584 -10.00 -17.40 -18.71
C PRO A 584 -10.34 -17.02 -20.15
N MET A 585 -11.63 -16.95 -20.47
CA MET A 585 -12.15 -16.47 -21.75
C MET A 585 -13.36 -15.57 -21.51
N LEU A 586 -13.65 -14.68 -22.46
CA LEU A 586 -14.80 -13.78 -22.36
C LEU A 586 -16.05 -14.55 -22.77
N MET A 587 -17.00 -14.71 -21.84
CA MET A 587 -18.27 -15.40 -22.07
C MET A 587 -19.47 -14.46 -21.86
N ASP A 588 -19.43 -13.61 -20.83
CA ASP A 588 -20.51 -12.69 -20.51
C ASP A 588 -20.02 -11.22 -20.40
N PRO A 589 -20.58 -10.27 -21.19
CA PRO A 589 -20.27 -8.85 -21.05
C PRO A 589 -20.69 -8.24 -19.69
N GLY A 590 -21.56 -8.89 -18.92
CA GLY A 590 -21.96 -8.46 -17.57
C GLY A 590 -20.96 -8.84 -16.46
N ASN A 591 -20.03 -9.76 -16.71
CA ASN A 591 -19.14 -10.29 -15.68
C ASN A 591 -17.82 -9.50 -15.58
N GLU A 592 -17.76 -8.55 -14.64
CA GLU A 592 -16.54 -7.76 -14.39
C GLU A 592 -15.34 -8.63 -14.00
N SER A 593 -15.55 -9.75 -13.29
CA SER A 593 -14.48 -10.64 -12.85
C SER A 593 -13.80 -11.30 -14.06
N GLU A 594 -14.58 -11.79 -15.02
CA GLU A 594 -14.07 -12.40 -16.26
C GLU A 594 -13.25 -11.40 -17.08
N ARG A 595 -13.72 -10.14 -17.17
CA ARG A 595 -12.97 -9.08 -17.88
C ARG A 595 -11.61 -8.80 -17.25
N VAL A 596 -11.56 -8.75 -15.92
CA VAL A 596 -10.30 -8.53 -15.18
C VAL A 596 -9.36 -9.71 -15.39
N GLU A 597 -9.85 -10.95 -15.29
CA GLU A 597 -9.05 -12.16 -15.49
C GLU A 597 -8.53 -12.26 -16.92
N PHE A 598 -9.37 -11.99 -17.92
CA PHE A 598 -8.93 -11.95 -19.33
C PHE A 598 -7.89 -10.85 -19.57
N SER A 599 -8.06 -9.66 -18.99
CA SER A 599 -7.07 -8.58 -19.06
C SER A 599 -5.73 -9.00 -18.45
N ASN A 600 -5.76 -9.69 -17.30
CA ASN A 600 -4.54 -10.22 -16.67
C ASN A 600 -3.89 -11.32 -17.51
N LEU A 601 -4.67 -12.15 -18.22
CA LEU A 601 -4.17 -13.17 -19.14
C LEU A 601 -3.43 -12.52 -20.31
N VAL A 602 -4.02 -11.49 -20.92
CA VAL A 602 -3.40 -10.72 -22.00
C VAL A 602 -2.08 -10.10 -21.53
N LEU A 603 -2.04 -9.54 -20.32
CA LEU A 603 -0.82 -8.99 -19.74
C LEU A 603 0.23 -10.09 -19.48
N LEU A 604 -0.15 -11.24 -18.94
CA LEU A 604 0.75 -12.37 -18.72
C LEU A 604 1.40 -12.84 -20.02
N PHE A 605 0.60 -13.12 -21.05
CA PHE A 605 1.13 -13.60 -22.32
C PHE A 605 1.90 -12.52 -23.09
N CYS A 606 1.57 -11.24 -22.91
CA CYS A 606 2.41 -10.14 -23.39
C CYS A 606 3.83 -10.22 -22.80
N GLU A 607 3.96 -10.43 -21.49
CA GLU A 607 5.26 -10.52 -20.82
C GLU A 607 5.99 -11.83 -21.12
N LEU A 608 5.28 -12.97 -21.22
CA LEU A 608 5.88 -14.26 -21.62
C LEU A 608 6.44 -14.24 -23.05
N ILE A 609 5.75 -13.57 -23.98
CA ILE A 609 6.24 -13.38 -25.36
C ILE A 609 7.44 -12.44 -25.35
N ARG A 610 7.39 -11.34 -24.60
CA ARG A 610 8.49 -10.36 -24.52
C ARG A 610 9.79 -10.97 -23.98
N HIS A 611 9.69 -11.94 -23.08
CA HIS A 611 10.82 -12.62 -22.46
C HIS A 611 11.19 -13.96 -23.13
N ASP A 612 10.70 -14.23 -24.35
CA ASP A 612 10.97 -15.46 -25.12
C ASP A 612 10.66 -16.77 -24.37
N VAL A 613 9.76 -16.73 -23.37
CA VAL A 613 9.25 -17.90 -22.65
C VAL A 613 8.12 -18.57 -23.42
N PHE A 614 7.41 -17.80 -24.26
CA PHE A 614 6.33 -18.28 -25.11
C PHE A 614 6.44 -17.73 -26.53
N SER A 615 6.54 -18.60 -27.53
CA SER A 615 6.57 -18.19 -28.93
C SER A 615 5.16 -18.13 -29.50
N HIS A 616 4.72 -16.91 -29.86
CA HIS A 616 3.45 -16.71 -30.54
C HIS A 616 3.44 -17.37 -31.93
N ASN A 617 4.55 -17.37 -32.67
CA ASN A 617 4.65 -18.05 -33.97
C ASN A 617 4.39 -19.56 -33.86
N ILE A 618 4.98 -20.22 -32.85
CA ILE A 618 4.79 -21.67 -32.62
C ILE A 618 3.34 -21.94 -32.22
N TYR A 619 2.79 -21.12 -31.33
CA TYR A 619 1.37 -21.17 -30.97
C TYR A 619 0.46 -21.11 -32.20
N MET A 620 0.65 -20.13 -33.09
CA MET A 620 -0.15 -20.00 -34.31
C MET A 620 0.00 -21.20 -35.25
N CYS A 621 1.22 -21.71 -35.44
CA CYS A 621 1.47 -22.91 -36.23
C CYS A 621 0.75 -24.15 -35.64
N THR A 622 0.74 -24.30 -34.32
CA THR A 622 0.04 -25.39 -33.63
C THR A 622 -1.48 -25.29 -33.76
N LEU A 623 -2.06 -24.09 -33.68
CA LEU A 623 -3.49 -23.91 -33.90
C LEU A 623 -3.89 -24.22 -35.35
N ILE A 624 -3.05 -23.86 -36.33
CA ILE A 624 -3.28 -24.18 -37.74
C ILE A 624 -3.23 -25.70 -37.95
N SER A 625 -2.25 -26.40 -37.35
CA SER A 625 -2.11 -27.85 -37.51
C SER A 625 -3.24 -28.64 -36.84
N ARG A 626 -3.78 -28.13 -35.71
CA ARG A 626 -4.95 -28.70 -35.02
C ARG A 626 -6.28 -28.38 -35.70
N GLY A 627 -6.36 -27.29 -36.46
CA GLY A 627 -7.60 -26.82 -37.08
C GLY A 627 -8.50 -25.99 -36.14
N ASP A 628 -7.99 -25.55 -34.99
CA ASP A 628 -8.73 -24.86 -33.93
C ASP A 628 -9.27 -23.46 -34.32
N LEU A 629 -8.82 -22.94 -35.46
CA LEU A 629 -9.15 -21.61 -35.98
C LEU A 629 -10.23 -21.64 -37.08
N ALA A 630 -10.75 -22.82 -37.44
CA ALA A 630 -11.82 -22.95 -38.42
C ALA A 630 -13.16 -22.49 -37.81
N LEU A 631 -13.69 -21.34 -38.27
CA LEU A 631 -15.03 -20.89 -37.92
C LEU A 631 -16.06 -21.73 -38.68
N ASP A 632 -16.76 -22.62 -37.99
CA ASP A 632 -17.86 -23.43 -38.52
C ASP A 632 -19.12 -22.57 -38.73
N TYR A 633 -19.06 -21.62 -39.68
CA TYR A 633 -20.27 -21.05 -40.25
C TYR A 633 -20.83 -22.05 -41.25
N HIS A 634 -21.84 -22.81 -40.85
CA HIS A 634 -22.73 -23.54 -41.76
C HIS A 634 -23.41 -22.57 -42.72
N LEU A 635 -22.73 -22.25 -43.83
CA LEU A 635 -23.30 -21.76 -45.08
C LEU A 635 -22.82 -22.70 -46.19
N PRO A 636 -23.70 -23.14 -47.10
CA PRO A 636 -23.32 -24.08 -48.14
C PRO A 636 -22.27 -23.42 -49.05
N ARG A 637 -21.07 -24.01 -49.06
CA ARG A 637 -19.94 -23.62 -49.92
C ARG A 637 -20.40 -23.44 -51.37
N PRO A 638 -20.09 -22.34 -52.07
CA PRO A 638 -20.28 -22.27 -53.52
C PRO A 638 -19.35 -23.31 -54.15
N ARG A 639 -19.90 -24.19 -54.99
CA ARG A 639 -19.14 -25.19 -55.74
C ARG A 639 -18.05 -24.51 -56.58
N SER A 640 -16.81 -24.98 -56.44
CA SER A 640 -15.74 -24.73 -57.40
C SER A 640 -16.03 -25.44 -58.74
N PRO A 641 -15.67 -24.84 -59.88
CA PRO A 641 -16.06 -25.33 -61.21
C PRO A 641 -15.02 -26.30 -61.75
N SER A 642 -15.09 -27.57 -61.37
CA SER A 642 -14.43 -28.67 -62.07
C SER A 642 -14.81 -29.98 -61.40
N GLU A 643 -15.80 -30.68 -61.96
CA GLU A 643 -15.80 -32.13 -62.22
C GLU A 643 -17.20 -32.61 -62.65
N GLU A 644 -17.23 -33.38 -63.73
CA GLU A 644 -18.41 -34.01 -64.34
C GLU A 644 -18.92 -35.22 -63.52
N PRO A 645 -20.18 -35.65 -63.72
CA PRO A 645 -20.81 -36.63 -62.85
C PRO A 645 -20.62 -38.06 -63.36
N THR A 646 -20.24 -38.99 -62.48
CA THR A 646 -20.53 -40.42 -62.68
C THR A 646 -20.88 -41.11 -61.36
N ASP A 647 -22.19 -41.35 -61.25
CA ASP A 647 -22.92 -42.53 -60.77
C ASP A 647 -22.60 -43.25 -59.44
N ASP A 648 -23.70 -43.51 -58.74
CA ASP A 648 -23.86 -44.18 -57.46
C ASP A 648 -23.44 -45.67 -57.47
N THR A 649 -22.82 -46.16 -56.39
CA THR A 649 -23.31 -47.37 -55.68
C THR A 649 -22.59 -47.62 -54.34
N ASP A 650 -23.38 -47.53 -53.26
CA ASP A 650 -23.54 -48.50 -52.16
C ASP A 650 -22.34 -49.07 -51.33
N ARG A 651 -22.47 -48.83 -50.00
CA ARG A 651 -22.25 -49.76 -48.85
C ARG A 651 -20.95 -49.72 -48.02
N LYS A 652 -21.13 -49.19 -46.80
CA LYS A 652 -20.88 -49.73 -45.44
C LYS A 652 -19.61 -50.54 -45.09
N GLU A 653 -18.96 -50.03 -44.03
CA GLU A 653 -18.37 -50.71 -42.85
C GLU A 653 -17.30 -51.80 -43.04
N GLN A 654 -16.05 -51.52 -42.65
CA GLN A 654 -15.30 -52.18 -41.55
C GLN A 654 -13.79 -51.91 -41.62
N ASP A 655 -13.23 -51.45 -40.51
CA ASP A 655 -11.82 -51.64 -40.09
C ASP A 655 -11.58 -53.12 -39.69
N PRO A 656 -10.37 -53.64 -39.36
CA PRO A 656 -9.01 -53.07 -39.42
C PRO A 656 -7.88 -54.03 -39.91
N GLY A 657 -6.68 -53.48 -40.17
CA GLY A 657 -5.40 -54.10 -39.78
C GLY A 657 -4.53 -54.79 -40.85
N GLY A 658 -3.22 -54.50 -40.79
CA GLY A 658 -2.17 -55.52 -41.04
C GLY A 658 -1.09 -55.26 -42.10
N ASN A 659 -0.03 -54.54 -41.71
CA ASN A 659 1.40 -54.91 -41.75
C ASN A 659 2.12 -55.44 -43.04
N GLY A 660 3.29 -54.84 -43.32
CA GLY A 660 4.46 -55.47 -44.00
C GLY A 660 4.95 -54.74 -45.25
N LYS A 661 6.07 -53.98 -45.27
CA LYS A 661 7.53 -54.30 -45.22
C LYS A 661 8.20 -54.33 -46.62
N LEU A 662 9.38 -53.68 -46.65
CA LEU A 662 10.55 -53.81 -47.55
C LEU A 662 10.47 -53.16 -48.95
N GLU A 663 11.31 -52.14 -49.22
CA GLU A 663 12.69 -52.19 -49.81
C GLU A 663 12.62 -52.38 -51.35
N ASP A 664 13.40 -51.73 -52.22
CA ASP A 664 14.61 -50.90 -52.16
C ASP A 664 14.81 -50.30 -53.59
N THR A 665 15.84 -49.47 -53.74
CA THR A 665 16.67 -49.28 -54.95
C THR A 665 16.29 -48.17 -55.95
N GLY A 666 16.86 -46.98 -55.72
CA GLY A 666 18.12 -46.64 -56.40
C GLY A 666 18.13 -45.61 -57.55
N LEU A 667 18.98 -44.60 -57.34
CA LEU A 667 19.83 -43.85 -58.31
C LEU A 667 19.16 -42.72 -59.11
N SER A 668 19.80 -41.59 -59.42
CA SER A 668 20.89 -40.75 -58.87
C SER A 668 21.15 -39.67 -59.94
N GLU A 669 21.82 -38.58 -59.55
CA GLU A 669 22.54 -37.60 -60.40
C GLU A 669 21.71 -36.56 -61.20
N SER A 670 22.08 -35.27 -61.28
CA SER A 670 23.08 -34.42 -60.60
C SER A 670 23.03 -33.01 -61.24
N MET A 671 23.47 -31.99 -60.49
CA MET A 671 24.11 -30.72 -60.93
C MET A 671 23.19 -29.69 -61.64
N GLU A 672 23.22 -28.38 -61.38
CA GLU A 672 24.28 -27.46 -60.96
C GLU A 672 23.66 -26.15 -60.43
N ILE A 673 24.29 -25.51 -59.42
CA ILE A 673 24.03 -24.14 -58.97
C ILE A 673 25.22 -23.28 -59.42
N GLU A 674 24.96 -22.11 -59.99
CA GLU A 674 25.90 -20.99 -59.97
C GLU A 674 25.25 -19.72 -59.40
N GLN A 675 26.11 -18.95 -58.73
CA GLN A 675 25.85 -17.96 -57.70
C GLN A 675 25.78 -16.51 -58.25
N ASN A 676 25.02 -15.68 -57.53
CA ASN A 676 25.23 -14.27 -57.12
C ASN A 676 26.50 -13.51 -57.60
N PRO A 677 26.52 -12.15 -57.69
CA PRO A 677 26.40 -11.34 -56.46
C PRO A 677 25.83 -9.90 -56.56
N SER A 678 25.59 -9.38 -55.35
CA SER A 678 25.27 -8.02 -54.89
C SER A 678 26.21 -6.88 -55.31
N ALA A 679 25.69 -5.65 -55.44
CA ALA A 679 26.16 -4.45 -54.71
C ALA A 679 25.37 -3.15 -55.06
N ILE A 680 24.83 -2.49 -54.02
CA ILE A 680 24.93 -1.05 -53.68
C ILE A 680 24.63 0.01 -54.76
N PHE A 681 23.58 0.84 -54.56
CA PHE A 681 23.70 2.31 -54.34
C PHE A 681 22.34 2.97 -54.04
N ASP A 682 22.41 3.96 -53.16
CA ASP A 682 21.36 4.87 -52.72
C ASP A 682 20.97 5.90 -53.80
N ASP A 683 19.77 6.47 -53.61
CA ASP A 683 19.40 7.88 -53.86
C ASP A 683 18.56 8.28 -55.12
N VAL A 684 17.69 9.28 -54.88
CA VAL A 684 17.16 10.31 -55.80
C VAL A 684 15.90 10.01 -56.67
N MET A 685 14.76 10.55 -56.17
CA MET A 685 13.80 11.46 -56.87
C MET A 685 12.75 10.99 -57.89
N PHE A 686 11.60 11.69 -57.74
CA PHE A 686 10.67 12.22 -58.74
C PHE A 686 9.82 11.25 -59.58
N SER A 687 8.50 11.29 -59.32
CA SER A 687 7.48 11.16 -60.36
C SER A 687 7.76 12.14 -61.51
N PRO A 688 7.28 11.90 -62.74
CA PRO A 688 6.06 12.62 -63.16
C PRO A 688 5.23 11.79 -64.21
N PRO A 689 4.29 12.37 -65.00
CA PRO A 689 2.85 12.20 -64.81
C PRO A 689 2.13 11.79 -66.13
N MET A 690 0.79 11.74 -66.18
CA MET A 690 0.02 12.13 -67.39
C MET A 690 -1.47 12.42 -67.03
N HIS A 691 -1.93 13.59 -67.50
CA HIS A 691 -3.30 14.16 -67.56
C HIS A 691 -4.35 13.17 -68.14
N CYS A 692 -5.63 13.11 -67.71
CA CYS A 692 -6.75 14.07 -67.62
C CYS A 692 -7.55 14.30 -68.93
N GLU A 693 -8.86 14.54 -68.74
CA GLU A 693 -9.95 14.94 -69.68
C GLU A 693 -10.84 13.81 -70.24
N SER A 694 -12.18 13.91 -70.37
CA SER A 694 -13.24 14.83 -69.87
C SER A 694 -14.62 14.31 -70.33
N LYS A 695 -15.70 14.69 -69.60
CA LYS A 695 -17.13 14.87 -69.99
C LYS A 695 -18.09 13.69 -70.28
N GLY A 696 -19.27 13.75 -69.63
CA GLY A 696 -20.53 13.14 -70.09
C GLY A 696 -21.63 13.16 -69.01
N SER A 697 -22.65 14.00 -69.19
CA SER A 697 -23.79 14.30 -68.28
C SER A 697 -24.94 13.24 -68.37
N PRO A 698 -26.23 13.55 -68.06
CA PRO A 698 -26.93 13.39 -66.78
C PRO A 698 -28.09 12.34 -66.81
N SER A 699 -28.80 12.22 -65.69
CA SER A 699 -30.02 11.41 -65.39
C SER A 699 -31.14 11.44 -66.46
N PRO A 700 -32.11 10.49 -66.40
CA PRO A 700 -33.50 10.96 -66.31
C PRO A 700 -34.45 10.16 -65.38
N GLU A 701 -35.32 10.94 -64.72
CA GLU A 701 -36.78 10.84 -64.56
C GLU A 701 -37.49 9.74 -63.74
N LYS A 702 -38.38 10.22 -62.85
CA LYS A 702 -39.39 9.53 -62.03
C LYS A 702 -40.58 9.02 -62.89
N PRO A 703 -41.51 8.23 -62.30
CA PRO A 703 -42.76 8.87 -61.87
C PRO A 703 -43.26 8.46 -60.47
N THR A 704 -44.01 9.39 -59.88
CA THR A 704 -44.71 9.40 -58.59
C THR A 704 -46.07 8.69 -58.64
N LEU A 705 -46.53 8.14 -57.50
CA LEU A 705 -47.94 8.09 -57.10
C LEU A 705 -48.06 8.01 -55.55
N ASP A 706 -49.01 8.77 -55.02
CA ASP A 706 -49.25 9.12 -53.61
C ASP A 706 -50.00 8.06 -52.77
N HIS A 707 -49.75 7.98 -51.45
CA HIS A 707 -50.73 8.33 -50.39
C HIS A 707 -50.19 8.14 -48.95
N GLU A 708 -50.77 8.94 -48.05
CA GLU A 708 -50.43 9.28 -46.65
C GLU A 708 -50.47 8.16 -45.58
N GLY A 709 -49.73 8.37 -44.48
CA GLY A 709 -50.22 8.05 -43.12
C GLY A 709 -49.26 7.35 -42.11
N LYS A 710 -48.83 8.12 -41.10
CA LYS A 710 -48.54 7.74 -39.68
C LYS A 710 -47.25 6.98 -39.27
N THR A 711 -46.40 7.74 -38.55
CA THR A 711 -45.74 7.45 -37.25
C THR A 711 -45.27 6.03 -36.93
N SER A 712 -43.94 5.82 -36.91
CA SER A 712 -43.23 5.15 -35.80
C SER A 712 -41.71 5.27 -35.98
N ALA A 713 -41.00 5.37 -34.85
CA ALA A 713 -39.56 5.56 -34.69
C ALA A 713 -38.68 4.67 -35.59
N LYS A 714 -37.55 5.24 -36.04
CA LYS A 714 -36.44 4.50 -36.63
C LYS A 714 -35.15 4.98 -35.99
N ASP A 715 -34.76 4.28 -34.93
CA ASP A 715 -33.41 4.38 -34.37
C ASP A 715 -32.38 3.97 -35.42
N LYS A 716 -31.28 4.71 -35.42
CA LYS A 716 -30.10 4.47 -36.25
C LYS A 716 -29.40 3.20 -35.77
N SER A 717 -29.36 2.18 -36.60
CA SER A 717 -28.47 1.04 -36.45
C SER A 717 -27.03 1.46 -36.80
N SER A 718 -26.18 1.65 -35.78
CA SER A 718 -24.73 1.68 -35.92
C SER A 718 -24.00 0.96 -34.78
N ASP A 719 -24.65 0.00 -34.11
CA ASP A 719 -24.01 -0.90 -33.15
C ASP A 719 -24.07 -2.34 -33.69
N THR A 720 -22.99 -2.82 -34.29
CA THR A 720 -22.88 -4.24 -34.70
C THR A 720 -21.44 -4.75 -34.66
N THR A 721 -20.73 -4.49 -33.56
CA THR A 721 -19.39 -5.10 -33.35
C THR A 721 -19.22 -5.74 -31.98
N PHE A 722 -19.94 -5.27 -30.95
CA PHE A 722 -19.84 -5.84 -29.58
C PHE A 722 -20.38 -7.26 -29.38
N PRO A 723 -21.40 -7.78 -30.10
CA PRO A 723 -21.91 -9.13 -29.85
C PRO A 723 -20.96 -10.26 -30.29
N LEU A 724 -20.01 -10.02 -31.21
CA LEU A 724 -19.25 -11.11 -31.82
C LEU A 724 -18.09 -11.64 -30.97
N VAL A 725 -17.44 -10.83 -30.11
CA VAL A 725 -16.22 -11.28 -29.40
C VAL A 725 -16.50 -12.37 -28.37
N TYR A 726 -17.65 -12.29 -27.69
CA TYR A 726 -18.08 -13.26 -26.67
C TYR A 726 -18.56 -14.60 -27.28
N GLU A 727 -18.82 -14.63 -28.60
CA GLU A 727 -19.22 -15.83 -29.34
C GLU A 727 -18.03 -16.54 -30.01
N LEU A 728 -16.82 -15.96 -29.95
CA LEU A 728 -15.63 -16.53 -30.58
C LEU A 728 -15.03 -17.68 -29.73
N PRO A 729 -14.50 -18.74 -30.39
CA PRO A 729 -13.65 -19.74 -29.74
C PRO A 729 -12.48 -19.11 -28.98
N ARG A 730 -12.09 -19.72 -27.85
CA ARG A 730 -11.06 -19.19 -26.94
C ARG A 730 -9.75 -18.82 -27.64
N HIS A 731 -9.24 -19.69 -28.52
CA HIS A 731 -7.97 -19.45 -29.20
C HIS A 731 -8.06 -18.33 -30.24
N ILE A 732 -9.24 -18.07 -30.82
CA ILE A 732 -9.46 -16.90 -31.67
C ILE A 732 -9.46 -15.62 -30.82
N GLN A 733 -10.06 -15.65 -29.62
CA GLN A 733 -9.96 -14.51 -28.68
C GLN A 733 -8.49 -14.24 -28.31
N TYR A 734 -7.74 -15.27 -27.92
CA TYR A 734 -6.32 -15.12 -27.55
C TYR A 734 -5.47 -14.62 -28.71
N ALA A 735 -5.58 -15.25 -29.88
CA ALA A 735 -4.88 -14.83 -31.09
C ALA A 735 -5.28 -13.43 -31.56
N THR A 736 -6.47 -12.93 -31.19
CA THR A 736 -6.91 -11.56 -31.48
C THR A 736 -6.34 -10.55 -30.50
N HIS A 737 -6.12 -10.91 -29.22
CA HIS A 737 -5.73 -9.95 -28.18
C HIS A 737 -4.25 -10.01 -27.74
N PHE A 738 -3.58 -11.15 -27.78
CA PHE A 738 -2.19 -11.28 -27.29
C PHE A 738 -1.23 -10.36 -28.05
N PRO A 739 -0.53 -9.42 -27.38
CA PRO A 739 0.41 -8.53 -28.03
C PRO A 739 1.66 -9.27 -28.54
N ILE A 740 2.24 -8.78 -29.63
CA ILE A 740 3.53 -9.23 -30.17
C ILE A 740 4.45 -8.00 -30.21
N PRO A 741 5.75 -8.11 -29.88
CA PRO A 741 6.71 -7.03 -30.03
C PRO A 741 6.63 -6.35 -31.41
N GLN A 742 6.77 -5.03 -31.46
CA GLN A 742 6.59 -4.22 -32.69
C GLN A 742 7.93 -3.92 -33.40
N GLU A 743 8.94 -4.74 -33.14
CA GLU A 743 10.27 -4.65 -33.74
C GLU A 743 10.29 -5.29 -35.13
N GLU A 744 11.29 -4.95 -35.96
CA GLU A 744 11.38 -5.47 -37.34
C GLU A 744 11.51 -7.01 -37.38
N SER A 745 12.11 -7.60 -36.36
CA SER A 745 12.27 -9.05 -36.14
C SER A 745 10.93 -9.79 -36.08
N ALA A 746 9.87 -9.17 -35.54
CA ALA A 746 8.54 -9.76 -35.35
C ALA A 746 7.56 -9.50 -36.52
N SER A 747 8.03 -8.88 -37.61
CA SER A 747 7.20 -8.52 -38.77
C SER A 747 6.53 -9.73 -39.43
N HIS A 748 7.23 -10.88 -39.48
CA HIS A 748 6.71 -12.13 -39.99
C HIS A 748 5.51 -12.62 -39.16
N GLU A 749 5.63 -12.64 -37.83
CA GLU A 749 4.59 -13.11 -36.91
C GLU A 749 3.34 -12.22 -36.96
N CYS A 750 3.54 -10.90 -37.03
CA CYS A 750 2.46 -9.94 -37.19
C CYS A 750 1.68 -10.17 -38.50
N ASN A 751 2.39 -10.46 -39.59
CA ASN A 751 1.76 -10.75 -40.87
C ASN A 751 1.05 -12.10 -40.86
N GLN A 752 1.64 -13.12 -40.25
CA GLN A 752 1.02 -14.45 -40.09
C GLN A 752 -0.29 -14.36 -39.30
N ARG A 753 -0.30 -13.64 -38.17
CA ARG A 753 -1.52 -13.35 -37.38
C ARG A 753 -2.62 -12.74 -38.23
N LEU A 754 -2.30 -11.71 -39.01
CA LEU A 754 -3.27 -11.02 -39.86
C LEU A 754 -3.85 -11.94 -40.95
N VAL A 755 -2.99 -12.78 -41.57
CA VAL A 755 -3.43 -13.75 -42.58
C VAL A 755 -4.34 -14.81 -41.95
N VAL A 756 -4.04 -15.26 -40.73
CA VAL A 756 -4.83 -16.26 -40.03
C VAL A 756 -6.19 -15.72 -39.60
N LEU A 757 -6.24 -14.52 -39.00
CA LEU A 757 -7.49 -13.95 -38.48
C LEU A 757 -8.39 -13.38 -39.59
N TYR A 758 -7.82 -12.81 -40.65
CA TYR A 758 -8.56 -12.05 -41.66
C TYR A 758 -8.40 -12.58 -43.09
N GLY A 759 -7.68 -13.67 -43.28
CA GLY A 759 -7.38 -14.23 -44.61
C GLY A 759 -6.51 -13.31 -45.47
N VAL A 760 -6.56 -13.55 -46.79
CA VAL A 760 -5.93 -12.70 -47.80
C VAL A 760 -7.02 -11.91 -48.53
N GLY A 761 -6.93 -10.57 -48.53
CA GLY A 761 -7.85 -9.70 -49.29
C GLY A 761 -8.45 -8.57 -48.46
N LYS A 762 -9.70 -8.20 -48.78
CA LYS A 762 -10.34 -6.94 -48.35
C LYS A 762 -10.43 -6.77 -46.82
N GLN A 763 -10.80 -7.81 -46.08
CA GLN A 763 -10.96 -7.75 -44.61
C GLN A 763 -9.63 -7.46 -43.89
N ARG A 764 -8.54 -8.12 -44.34
CA ARG A 764 -7.18 -7.87 -43.85
C ARG A 764 -6.74 -6.43 -44.12
N ASP A 765 -7.04 -5.93 -45.32
CA ASP A 765 -6.68 -4.57 -45.70
C ASP A 765 -7.51 -3.53 -44.93
N GLU A 766 -8.80 -3.80 -44.67
CA GLU A 766 -9.69 -2.99 -43.82
C GLU A 766 -9.18 -2.92 -42.37
N ALA A 767 -8.77 -4.05 -41.78
CA ALA A 767 -8.18 -4.09 -40.43
C ALA A 767 -6.91 -3.23 -40.33
N ARG A 768 -5.99 -3.36 -41.29
CA ARG A 768 -4.79 -2.48 -41.38
C ARG A 768 -5.16 -1.00 -41.55
N HIS A 769 -6.20 -0.73 -42.34
CA HIS A 769 -6.61 0.65 -42.61
C HIS A 769 -7.26 1.32 -41.40
N ALA A 770 -7.97 0.56 -40.56
CA ALA A 770 -8.55 1.02 -39.30
C ALA A 770 -7.46 1.47 -38.32
N ILE A 771 -6.42 0.65 -38.13
CA ILE A 771 -5.26 0.96 -37.28
C ILE A 771 -4.57 2.23 -37.77
N LYS A 772 -4.21 2.29 -39.07
CA LYS A 772 -3.57 3.47 -39.68
C LYS A 772 -4.41 4.74 -39.53
N LYS A 773 -5.74 4.62 -39.64
CA LYS A 773 -6.66 5.76 -39.49
C LYS A 773 -6.63 6.29 -38.05
N ILE A 774 -6.75 5.42 -37.06
CA ILE A 774 -6.71 5.80 -35.64
C ILE A 774 -5.35 6.40 -35.28
N THR A 775 -4.23 5.77 -35.66
CA THR A 775 -2.88 6.34 -35.47
C THR A 775 -2.80 7.74 -36.07
N LYS A 776 -3.26 7.92 -37.32
CA LYS A 776 -3.20 9.22 -37.99
C LYS A 776 -4.06 10.27 -37.29
N ASP A 777 -5.24 9.90 -36.79
CA ASP A 777 -6.11 10.81 -36.06
C ASP A 777 -5.52 11.21 -34.70
N ILE A 778 -4.88 10.28 -33.97
CA ILE A 778 -4.10 10.60 -32.75
C ILE A 778 -2.96 11.56 -33.08
N LEU A 779 -2.14 11.26 -34.09
CA LEU A 779 -1.01 12.11 -34.48
C LEU A 779 -1.46 13.52 -34.93
N LYS A 780 -2.64 13.67 -35.54
CA LYS A 780 -3.20 15.00 -35.86
C LYS A 780 -3.52 15.81 -34.61
N VAL A 781 -4.01 15.17 -33.55
CA VAL A 781 -4.26 15.84 -32.26
C VAL A 781 -2.94 16.24 -31.60
N LEU A 782 -1.98 15.32 -31.54
CA LEU A 782 -0.67 15.57 -30.91
C LEU A 782 0.16 16.64 -31.63
N ASN A 783 0.07 16.69 -32.96
CA ASN A 783 0.80 17.66 -33.79
C ASN A 783 0.07 18.99 -33.98
N ARG A 784 -1.08 19.19 -33.32
CA ARG A 784 -1.80 20.45 -33.41
C ARG A 784 -0.98 21.54 -32.70
N LYS A 785 -0.51 22.51 -33.47
CA LYS A 785 0.22 23.67 -32.95
C LYS A 785 -0.65 24.40 -31.91
N SER A 786 -0.15 24.52 -30.68
CA SER A 786 -0.72 25.39 -29.68
C SER A 786 -0.67 26.82 -30.20
N THR A 787 -1.81 27.42 -30.51
CA THR A 787 -1.90 28.88 -30.73
C THR A 787 -1.84 29.55 -29.38
N ALA A 788 -0.64 29.65 -28.82
CA ALA A 788 -0.30 30.56 -27.75
C ALA A 788 1.08 31.14 -28.12
N GLU A 789 1.19 32.46 -28.08
CA GLU A 789 2.39 33.27 -28.41
C GLU A 789 2.57 33.71 -29.88
N THR A 790 1.70 34.60 -30.36
CA THR A 790 2.11 35.94 -30.85
C THR A 790 0.88 36.82 -31.01
N GLY A 791 0.79 37.90 -30.24
CA GLY A 791 -0.13 38.98 -30.56
C GLY A 791 0.44 39.73 -31.76
N GLU A 792 -0.27 39.70 -32.90
CA GLU A 792 -0.40 40.82 -33.82
C GLU A 792 -1.52 40.54 -34.82
N GLU A 793 -2.44 41.50 -34.96
CA GLU A 793 -3.56 41.47 -35.88
C GLU A 793 -3.06 41.35 -37.33
N SER A 794 -3.59 40.39 -38.11
CA SER A 794 -3.88 40.63 -39.54
C SER A 794 -4.74 39.55 -40.22
N GLN A 795 -5.90 40.03 -40.64
CA GLN A 795 -6.62 39.78 -41.89
C GLN A 795 -7.37 38.44 -42.16
N LYS A 796 -8.68 38.63 -42.18
CA LYS A 796 -9.77 37.80 -42.72
C LYS A 796 -9.45 37.14 -44.07
N ARG A 797 -9.54 35.80 -44.15
CA ARG A 797 -9.95 35.08 -45.36
C ARG A 797 -11.04 34.05 -45.06
N LYS A 798 -11.98 33.95 -46.01
CA LYS A 798 -13.29 33.30 -45.96
C LYS A 798 -13.26 31.85 -45.45
N ARG A 799 -14.12 31.57 -44.47
CA ARG A 799 -14.48 30.22 -43.97
C ARG A 799 -15.14 29.38 -45.08
N SER A 800 -14.48 28.33 -45.54
CA SER A 800 -15.16 27.08 -45.88
C SER A 800 -15.51 26.36 -44.57
N LYS A 801 -16.70 25.75 -44.48
CA LYS A 801 -17.12 24.97 -43.31
C LYS A 801 -16.02 23.96 -42.95
N PRO A 802 -15.42 23.98 -41.74
CA PRO A 802 -14.52 22.93 -41.31
C PRO A 802 -15.37 21.67 -41.04
N GLU A 803 -14.98 20.56 -41.65
CA GLU A 803 -15.36 19.23 -41.20
C GLU A 803 -14.99 19.14 -39.70
N ALA A 804 -15.92 18.71 -38.84
CA ALA A 804 -15.70 18.70 -37.40
C ALA A 804 -14.51 17.78 -37.07
N PHE A 805 -13.44 18.35 -36.53
CA PHE A 805 -12.28 17.59 -36.09
C PHE A 805 -12.68 16.69 -34.92
N PRO A 806 -12.28 15.41 -34.90
CA PRO A 806 -12.56 14.51 -33.79
C PRO A 806 -11.83 14.99 -32.52
N THR A 807 -12.49 14.93 -31.37
CA THR A 807 -11.90 15.27 -30.07
C THR A 807 -10.99 14.15 -29.57
N ALA A 808 -10.16 14.43 -28.56
CA ALA A 808 -9.34 13.39 -27.92
C ALA A 808 -10.22 12.26 -27.33
N GLU A 809 -11.38 12.61 -26.80
CA GLU A 809 -12.40 11.66 -26.31
C GLU A 809 -12.97 10.79 -27.42
N ASP A 810 -13.34 11.38 -28.58
CA ASP A 810 -13.85 10.62 -29.73
C ASP A 810 -12.82 9.62 -30.27
N ILE A 811 -11.54 10.00 -30.22
CA ILE A 811 -10.43 9.17 -30.66
C ILE A 811 -10.15 8.06 -29.64
N PHE A 812 -10.14 8.40 -28.35
CA PHE A 812 -9.97 7.44 -27.28
C PHE A 812 -11.09 6.39 -27.30
N ALA A 813 -12.35 6.81 -27.47
CA ALA A 813 -13.47 5.88 -27.64
C ALA A 813 -13.23 4.91 -28.80
N LYS A 814 -12.80 5.39 -29.97
CA LYS A 814 -12.45 4.50 -31.11
C LYS A 814 -11.29 3.57 -30.81
N PHE A 815 -10.28 4.05 -30.09
CA PHE A 815 -9.13 3.26 -29.67
C PHE A 815 -9.53 2.12 -28.72
N GLN A 816 -10.50 2.33 -27.83
CA GLN A 816 -10.99 1.30 -26.89
C GLN A 816 -11.60 0.09 -27.58
N HIS A 817 -12.08 0.24 -28.83
CA HIS A 817 -12.67 -0.84 -29.62
C HIS A 817 -11.63 -1.69 -30.36
N LEU A 818 -10.36 -1.29 -30.36
CA LEU A 818 -9.28 -2.07 -30.95
C LEU A 818 -8.92 -3.26 -30.05
N SER A 819 -8.39 -4.32 -30.66
CA SER A 819 -7.78 -5.41 -29.89
C SER A 819 -6.56 -4.91 -29.11
N HIS A 820 -6.17 -5.61 -28.03
CA HIS A 820 -4.99 -5.20 -27.24
C HIS A 820 -3.70 -5.21 -28.08
N PHE A 821 -3.57 -6.14 -29.03
CA PHE A 821 -2.48 -6.13 -30.01
C PHE A 821 -2.47 -4.87 -30.89
N ASP A 822 -3.61 -4.50 -31.45
CA ASP A 822 -3.72 -3.30 -32.28
C ASP A 822 -3.47 -2.02 -31.46
N GLN A 823 -3.94 -1.99 -30.20
CA GLN A 823 -3.66 -0.91 -29.27
C GLN A 823 -2.16 -0.76 -28.98
N HIS A 824 -1.42 -1.87 -28.83
CA HIS A 824 0.04 -1.87 -28.70
C HIS A 824 0.73 -1.32 -29.96
N GLN A 825 0.24 -1.69 -31.14
CA GLN A 825 0.76 -1.17 -32.41
C GLN A 825 0.56 0.34 -32.54
N VAL A 826 -0.64 0.84 -32.24
CA VAL A 826 -0.95 2.27 -32.26
C VAL A 826 -0.09 3.03 -31.25
N THR A 827 -0.03 2.57 -29.99
CA THR A 827 0.73 3.25 -28.94
C THR A 827 2.24 3.27 -29.23
N SER A 828 2.81 2.18 -29.76
CA SER A 828 4.21 2.12 -30.18
C SER A 828 4.56 3.12 -31.29
N GLN A 829 3.67 3.32 -32.27
CA GLN A 829 3.90 4.28 -33.35
C GLN A 829 3.81 5.73 -32.85
N VAL A 830 2.83 6.00 -31.99
CA VAL A 830 2.57 7.33 -31.46
C VAL A 830 3.68 7.76 -30.47
N SER A 831 4.12 6.86 -29.57
CA SER A 831 5.19 7.15 -28.62
C SER A 831 6.52 7.41 -29.31
N ARG A 832 6.89 6.59 -30.31
CA ARG A 832 8.08 6.79 -31.14
C ARG A 832 8.08 8.15 -31.85
N ASN A 833 6.95 8.52 -32.46
CA ASN A 833 6.85 9.81 -33.14
C ASN A 833 7.05 11.01 -32.20
N VAL A 834 6.49 10.96 -30.99
CA VAL A 834 6.66 12.03 -30.01
C VAL A 834 8.06 12.07 -29.43
N LEU A 835 8.69 10.90 -29.22
CA LEU A 835 10.09 10.84 -28.81
C LEU A 835 11.00 11.47 -29.87
N GLU A 836 10.82 11.13 -31.15
CA GLU A 836 11.57 11.72 -32.26
C GLU A 836 11.43 13.26 -32.30
N GLN A 837 10.23 13.79 -32.00
CA GLN A 837 10.01 15.24 -31.90
C GLN A 837 10.79 15.86 -30.74
N ILE A 838 10.80 15.22 -29.58
CA ILE A 838 11.53 15.69 -28.39
C ILE A 838 13.03 15.64 -28.64
N THR A 839 13.56 14.51 -29.15
CA THR A 839 14.98 14.37 -29.49
C THR A 839 15.38 15.38 -30.59
N SER A 840 14.54 15.59 -31.61
CA SER A 840 14.80 16.62 -32.63
C SER A 840 14.86 18.03 -32.05
N PHE A 841 14.01 18.35 -31.06
CA PHE A 841 14.09 19.60 -30.33
C PHE A 841 15.36 19.69 -29.50
N ALA A 842 15.68 18.65 -28.71
CA ALA A 842 16.86 18.55 -27.86
C ALA A 842 18.18 18.73 -28.63
N LEU A 843 18.23 18.25 -29.89
CA LEU A 843 19.36 18.41 -30.80
C LEU A 843 19.37 19.75 -31.55
N GLY A 844 18.42 20.65 -31.30
CA GLY A 844 18.29 21.94 -31.97
C GLY A 844 17.80 21.86 -33.43
N MET A 845 17.35 20.69 -33.89
CA MET A 845 16.84 20.44 -35.25
C MET A 845 15.37 20.87 -35.44
N SER A 846 14.65 21.11 -34.34
CA SER A 846 13.25 21.57 -34.32
C SER A 846 13.05 22.72 -33.34
N TYR A 847 12.09 23.60 -33.63
CA TYR A 847 11.61 24.65 -32.71
C TYR A 847 10.30 24.26 -32.00
N HIS A 848 9.75 23.09 -32.33
CA HIS A 848 8.48 22.63 -31.79
C HIS A 848 8.71 21.55 -30.75
N LEU A 849 8.21 21.82 -29.55
CA LEU A 849 8.21 20.89 -28.43
C LEU A 849 6.76 20.43 -28.18
N PRO A 850 6.50 19.12 -28.04
CA PRO A 850 5.16 18.61 -27.71
C PRO A 850 4.65 19.18 -26.37
N LEU A 851 3.33 19.33 -26.21
CA LEU A 851 2.77 19.75 -24.93
C LEU A 851 2.79 18.59 -23.92
N VAL A 852 2.97 18.89 -22.63
CA VAL A 852 2.95 17.87 -21.56
C VAL A 852 1.65 17.06 -21.57
N GLN A 853 0.51 17.72 -21.81
CA GLN A 853 -0.80 17.08 -21.94
C GLN A 853 -0.87 16.04 -23.09
N HIS A 854 -0.11 16.25 -24.17
CA HIS A 854 -0.05 15.31 -25.28
C HIS A 854 0.72 14.04 -24.88
N ILE A 855 1.77 14.19 -24.08
CA ILE A 855 2.54 13.04 -23.56
C ILE A 855 1.73 12.28 -22.50
N GLN A 856 1.00 12.99 -21.63
CA GLN A 856 0.06 12.37 -20.69
C GLN A 856 -1.00 11.53 -21.41
N PHE A 857 -1.59 12.04 -22.49
CA PHE A 857 -2.55 11.28 -23.29
C PHE A 857 -1.94 9.98 -23.86
N ILE A 858 -0.65 9.96 -24.19
CA ILE A 858 0.04 8.74 -24.64
C ILE A 858 0.22 7.76 -23.47
N PHE A 859 0.57 8.25 -22.27
CA PHE A 859 0.61 7.41 -21.07
C PHE A 859 -0.74 6.74 -20.81
N ASP A 860 -1.84 7.48 -20.95
CA ASP A 860 -3.21 6.95 -20.77
C ASP A 860 -3.53 5.86 -21.80
N LEU A 861 -3.17 6.07 -23.07
CA LEU A 861 -3.35 5.07 -24.12
C LEU A 861 -2.56 3.78 -23.84
N MET A 862 -1.31 3.90 -23.38
CA MET A 862 -0.44 2.76 -23.05
C MET A 862 -0.90 2.02 -21.79
N GLU A 863 -1.36 2.75 -20.77
CA GLU A 863 -1.91 2.19 -19.54
C GLU A 863 -3.24 1.45 -19.80
N TYR A 864 -4.09 2.00 -20.69
CA TYR A 864 -5.31 1.34 -21.13
C TYR A 864 -5.01 0.07 -21.93
N SER A 865 -3.99 0.11 -22.79
CA SER A 865 -3.59 -1.04 -23.60
C SER A 865 -2.85 -2.14 -22.84
N LEU A 866 -2.66 -1.98 -21.52
CA LEU A 866 -1.86 -2.88 -20.69
C LEU A 866 -0.39 -3.00 -21.16
N ASN A 867 0.12 -1.98 -21.87
CA ASN A 867 1.52 -1.95 -22.31
C ASN A 867 2.41 -1.35 -21.22
N ILE A 868 2.50 -2.04 -20.08
CA ILE A 868 3.15 -1.50 -18.87
C ILE A 868 4.66 -1.43 -19.04
N SER A 869 5.27 -2.50 -19.56
CA SER A 869 6.71 -2.52 -19.85
C SER A 869 7.10 -1.44 -20.88
N GLY A 870 6.34 -1.31 -21.97
CA GLY A 870 6.57 -0.24 -22.94
C GLY A 870 6.35 1.17 -22.38
N LEU A 871 5.39 1.34 -21.46
CA LEU A 871 5.14 2.62 -20.77
C LEU A 871 6.33 3.03 -19.90
N ILE A 872 6.91 2.08 -19.14
CA ILE A 872 8.13 2.31 -18.35
C ILE A 872 9.31 2.63 -19.26
N ASP A 873 9.49 1.88 -20.35
CA ASP A 873 10.57 2.14 -21.33
C ASP A 873 10.44 3.54 -21.94
N PHE A 874 9.25 3.94 -22.33
CA PHE A 874 8.97 5.27 -22.89
C PHE A 874 9.23 6.38 -21.86
N ALA A 875 8.83 6.17 -20.60
CA ALA A 875 9.12 7.11 -19.52
C ALA A 875 10.63 7.29 -19.27
N ILE A 876 11.40 6.20 -19.32
CA ILE A 876 12.87 6.25 -19.19
C ILE A 876 13.50 7.00 -20.36
N GLN A 877 13.07 6.71 -21.60
CA GLN A 877 13.55 7.41 -22.80
C GLN A 877 13.27 8.92 -22.72
N LEU A 878 12.08 9.31 -22.26
CA LEU A 878 11.76 10.72 -22.02
C LEU A 878 12.66 11.35 -20.96
N LEU A 879 12.89 10.68 -19.82
CA LEU A 879 13.77 11.18 -18.75
C LEU A 879 15.20 11.45 -19.25
N ASN A 880 15.74 10.57 -20.09
CA ASN A 880 17.08 10.70 -20.63
C ASN A 880 17.24 11.97 -21.50
N GLU A 881 16.18 12.38 -22.21
CA GLU A 881 16.17 13.58 -23.06
C GLU A 881 15.96 14.89 -22.29
N LEU A 882 15.34 14.85 -21.09
CA LEU A 882 14.94 16.08 -20.37
C LEU A 882 16.09 17.03 -20.07
N SER A 883 17.28 16.51 -19.77
CA SER A 883 18.46 17.33 -19.46
C SER A 883 18.92 18.15 -20.68
N LEU A 884 18.81 17.57 -21.89
CA LEU A 884 19.14 18.23 -23.15
C LEU A 884 18.05 19.23 -23.55
N VAL A 885 16.78 18.86 -23.35
CA VAL A 885 15.64 19.77 -23.58
C VAL A 885 15.76 21.03 -22.71
N GLU A 886 16.12 20.89 -21.43
CA GLU A 886 16.33 22.03 -20.53
C GLU A 886 17.47 22.94 -21.01
N ALA A 887 18.58 22.35 -21.44
CA ALA A 887 19.72 23.09 -21.98
C ALA A 887 19.34 23.87 -23.25
N GLU A 888 18.56 23.28 -24.15
CA GLU A 888 18.11 23.93 -25.38
C GLU A 888 17.07 25.03 -25.10
N LEU A 889 16.15 24.83 -24.15
CA LEU A 889 15.21 25.87 -23.71
C LEU A 889 15.94 27.09 -23.13
N LEU A 890 17.02 26.86 -22.37
CA LEU A 890 17.89 27.91 -21.85
C LEU A 890 18.61 28.65 -22.99
N LEU A 891 19.16 27.93 -23.98
CA LEU A 891 19.79 28.52 -25.15
C LEU A 891 18.82 29.40 -25.95
N LYS A 892 17.57 28.98 -26.10
CA LYS A 892 16.52 29.74 -26.78
C LYS A 892 15.85 30.83 -25.92
N SER A 893 16.24 30.99 -24.65
CA SER A 893 15.64 31.96 -23.70
C SER A 893 14.11 31.83 -23.58
N SER A 894 13.61 30.60 -23.57
CA SER A 894 12.17 30.31 -23.52
C SER A 894 11.56 30.60 -22.14
N SER A 895 10.28 30.98 -22.12
CA SER A 895 9.46 31.08 -20.88
C SER A 895 9.20 29.73 -20.21
N LEU A 896 9.44 28.63 -20.94
CA LEU A 896 9.23 27.25 -20.50
C LEU A 896 10.40 26.65 -19.69
N VAL A 897 11.50 27.39 -19.53
CA VAL A 897 12.66 26.97 -18.74
C VAL A 897 12.24 26.61 -17.32
N GLY A 898 12.66 25.45 -16.82
CA GLY A 898 12.34 24.92 -15.50
C GLY A 898 10.90 24.45 -15.30
N SER A 899 9.91 24.99 -16.03
CA SER A 899 8.49 24.62 -15.87
C SER A 899 8.12 23.40 -16.72
N TYR A 900 8.58 23.33 -17.97
CA TYR A 900 8.25 22.22 -18.87
C TYR A 900 8.84 20.89 -18.39
N THR A 901 10.15 20.88 -18.12
CA THR A 901 10.89 19.66 -17.73
C THR A 901 10.44 19.14 -16.37
N THR A 902 10.24 20.02 -15.40
CA THR A 902 9.70 19.66 -14.08
C THR A 902 8.25 19.18 -14.18
N GLY A 903 7.41 19.82 -15.01
CA GLY A 903 6.02 19.39 -15.24
C GLY A 903 5.92 18.03 -15.92
N LEU A 904 6.75 17.76 -16.93
CA LEU A 904 6.82 16.45 -17.58
C LEU A 904 7.40 15.38 -16.65
N CYS A 905 8.45 15.71 -15.90
CA CYS A 905 9.06 14.82 -14.92
C CYS A 905 8.06 14.43 -13.82
N LEU A 906 7.22 15.36 -13.36
CA LEU A 906 6.14 15.07 -12.44
C LEU A 906 5.15 14.03 -13.01
N CYS A 907 4.80 14.12 -14.29
CA CYS A 907 3.93 13.15 -14.96
C CYS A 907 4.60 11.77 -15.03
N ILE A 908 5.91 11.73 -15.30
CA ILE A 908 6.68 10.50 -15.32
C ILE A 908 6.74 9.87 -13.93
N VAL A 909 7.03 10.65 -12.88
CA VAL A 909 7.01 10.17 -11.49
C VAL A 909 5.64 9.59 -11.12
N ALA A 910 4.56 10.20 -11.58
CA ALA A 910 3.20 9.73 -11.36
C ALA A 910 2.99 8.31 -11.94
N VAL A 911 3.39 8.10 -13.20
CA VAL A 911 3.36 6.78 -13.84
C VAL A 911 4.25 5.77 -13.10
N LEU A 912 5.49 6.16 -12.78
CA LEU A 912 6.47 5.27 -12.16
C LEU A 912 6.08 4.86 -10.74
N ARG A 913 5.46 5.74 -9.95
CA ARG A 913 4.90 5.41 -8.63
C ARG A 913 3.84 4.31 -8.73
N ARG A 914 2.88 4.49 -9.63
CA ARG A 914 1.81 3.52 -9.87
C ARG A 914 2.28 2.15 -10.33
N TYR A 915 3.41 2.12 -11.03
CA TYR A 915 4.05 0.91 -11.52
C TYR A 915 5.35 0.61 -10.78
N HIS A 916 5.49 1.08 -9.54
CA HIS A 916 6.71 0.93 -8.74
C HIS A 916 7.07 -0.55 -8.57
N SER A 917 6.11 -1.39 -8.19
CA SER A 917 6.32 -2.84 -8.06
C SER A 917 6.71 -3.51 -9.39
N CYS A 918 6.39 -2.92 -10.55
CA CYS A 918 6.85 -3.39 -11.87
C CYS A 918 8.29 -2.91 -12.16
N LEU A 919 8.59 -1.64 -11.87
CA LEU A 919 9.89 -1.02 -12.11
C LEU A 919 11.00 -1.71 -11.32
N ILE A 920 10.80 -1.95 -10.02
CA ILE A 920 11.84 -2.50 -9.13
C ILE A 920 12.26 -3.94 -9.48
N LEU A 921 11.49 -4.64 -10.31
CA LEU A 921 11.86 -5.96 -10.85
C LEU A 921 13.04 -5.85 -11.83
N ASN A 922 13.32 -4.66 -12.36
CA ASN A 922 14.42 -4.34 -13.27
C ASN A 922 15.43 -3.42 -12.58
N PRO A 923 16.50 -3.94 -11.94
CA PRO A 923 17.50 -3.11 -11.25
C PRO A 923 18.17 -2.07 -12.15
N ASP A 924 18.42 -2.41 -13.42
CA ASP A 924 19.05 -1.50 -14.38
C ASP A 924 18.14 -0.34 -14.77
N GLN A 925 16.88 -0.62 -15.10
CA GLN A 925 15.87 0.41 -15.36
C GLN A 925 15.62 1.28 -14.14
N THR A 926 15.55 0.67 -12.96
CA THR A 926 15.40 1.39 -11.68
C THR A 926 16.56 2.35 -11.45
N ALA A 927 17.80 1.93 -11.74
CA ALA A 927 18.98 2.78 -11.64
C ALA A 927 18.98 3.92 -12.67
N GLN A 928 18.49 3.68 -13.90
CA GLN A 928 18.35 4.72 -14.93
C GLN A 928 17.31 5.76 -14.53
N VAL A 929 16.13 5.33 -14.07
CA VAL A 929 15.10 6.21 -13.51
C VAL A 929 15.68 7.07 -12.38
N PHE A 930 16.38 6.44 -11.44
CA PHE A 930 16.96 7.14 -10.29
C PHE A 930 17.94 8.24 -10.72
N ASP A 931 18.83 7.95 -11.67
CA ASP A 931 19.80 8.94 -12.16
C ASP A 931 19.12 10.05 -12.97
N GLY A 932 18.17 9.70 -13.85
CA GLY A 932 17.39 10.68 -14.64
C GLY A 932 16.62 11.67 -13.76
N LEU A 933 15.89 11.18 -12.75
CA LEU A 933 15.16 12.02 -11.80
C LEU A 933 16.10 12.92 -10.99
N ARG A 934 17.27 12.39 -10.58
CA ARG A 934 18.30 13.16 -9.87
C ARG A 934 18.90 14.27 -10.73
N ILE A 935 19.06 14.06 -12.04
CA ILE A 935 19.60 15.07 -12.96
C ILE A 935 18.62 16.24 -13.12
N VAL A 936 17.31 15.94 -13.23
CA VAL A 936 16.26 16.97 -13.33
C VAL A 936 16.21 17.85 -12.08
N VAL A 937 16.28 17.24 -10.89
CA VAL A 937 16.34 18.00 -9.63
C VAL A 937 17.79 18.37 -9.32
N LYS A 938 18.25 19.51 -9.86
CA LYS A 938 19.63 20.03 -9.77
C LYS A 938 20.32 19.68 -8.43
N HIS A 939 21.56 19.21 -8.50
CA HIS A 939 22.32 18.82 -7.31
C HIS A 939 22.40 19.96 -6.28
N GLY A 940 21.80 19.77 -5.10
CA GLY A 940 21.82 20.75 -4.01
C GLY A 940 20.55 21.60 -3.85
N VAL A 941 19.45 21.30 -4.56
CA VAL A 941 18.12 21.88 -4.26
C VAL A 941 17.80 21.66 -2.78
N ASN A 942 17.45 22.72 -2.06
CA ASN A 942 17.04 22.60 -0.67
C ASN A 942 15.63 21.99 -0.61
N PRO A 943 15.40 20.81 -0.02
CA PRO A 943 14.07 20.21 0.06
C PRO A 943 13.05 21.06 0.86
N ALA A 944 13.49 22.12 1.51
CA ALA A 944 12.64 23.09 2.21
C ALA A 944 12.31 24.34 1.38
N ASP A 945 12.90 24.50 0.19
CA ASP A 945 12.71 25.66 -0.71
C ASP A 945 12.69 25.15 -2.16
N CYS A 946 11.61 24.43 -2.49
CA CYS A 946 11.37 23.82 -3.80
C CYS A 946 9.90 23.99 -4.19
N SER A 947 9.58 23.83 -5.47
CA SER A 947 8.20 23.80 -5.98
C SER A 947 7.46 22.53 -5.53
N SER A 948 6.13 22.54 -5.64
CA SER A 948 5.32 21.33 -5.37
C SER A 948 5.74 20.16 -6.26
N ALA A 949 6.03 20.41 -7.54
CA ALA A 949 6.44 19.38 -8.47
C ALA A 949 7.82 18.78 -8.11
N GLU A 950 8.81 19.61 -7.79
CA GLU A 950 10.12 19.15 -7.30
C GLU A 950 9.99 18.37 -5.99
N ARG A 951 9.12 18.82 -5.07
CA ARG A 951 8.83 18.08 -3.84
C ARG A 951 8.35 16.65 -4.12
N CYS A 952 7.48 16.46 -5.10
CA CYS A 952 7.00 15.12 -5.48
C CYS A 952 8.12 14.25 -6.06
N ILE A 953 8.98 14.82 -6.91
CA ILE A 953 10.13 14.12 -7.50
C ILE A 953 11.12 13.72 -6.40
N LEU A 954 11.42 14.63 -5.46
CA LEU A 954 12.28 14.38 -4.31
C LEU A 954 11.73 13.27 -3.40
N ALA A 955 10.42 13.28 -3.15
CA ALA A 955 9.75 12.24 -2.39
C ALA A 955 9.91 10.87 -3.07
N TYR A 956 9.69 10.78 -4.38
CA TYR A 956 9.85 9.51 -5.09
C TYR A 956 11.31 9.03 -5.17
N LEU A 957 12.27 9.94 -5.35
CA LEU A 957 13.70 9.62 -5.23
C LEU A 957 14.02 9.01 -3.85
N TYR A 958 13.45 9.56 -2.78
CA TYR A 958 13.59 9.00 -1.44
C TYR A 958 12.96 7.60 -1.34
N ASP A 959 11.76 7.41 -1.88
CA ASP A 959 11.06 6.11 -1.86
C ASP A 959 11.85 5.03 -2.61
N LEU A 960 12.35 5.34 -3.82
CA LEU A 960 13.20 4.44 -4.61
C LEU A 960 14.48 4.08 -3.86
N TYR A 961 15.20 5.10 -3.36
CA TYR A 961 16.47 4.89 -2.67
C TYR A 961 16.31 4.07 -1.38
N THR A 962 15.22 4.27 -0.64
CA THR A 962 14.97 3.54 0.59
C THR A 962 14.50 2.11 0.34
N SER A 963 13.74 1.89 -0.73
CA SER A 963 13.16 0.61 -1.11
C SER A 963 14.13 -0.33 -1.83
N CYS A 964 15.19 0.19 -2.47
CA CYS A 964 16.13 -0.60 -3.26
C CYS A 964 17.55 -0.60 -2.69
N SER A 965 18.06 -1.75 -2.24
CA SER A 965 19.43 -1.88 -1.68
C SER A 965 20.52 -1.61 -2.73
N HIS A 966 20.32 -2.06 -3.97
CA HIS A 966 21.28 -1.87 -5.06
C HIS A 966 21.52 -0.39 -5.39
N LEU A 967 20.50 0.47 -5.24
CA LEU A 967 20.65 1.93 -5.38
C LEU A 967 21.48 2.52 -4.25
N LYS A 968 21.33 2.03 -3.01
CA LYS A 968 22.16 2.45 -1.87
C LYS A 968 23.64 2.11 -2.12
N SER A 969 23.91 0.94 -2.68
CA SER A 969 25.26 0.53 -3.08
C SER A 969 25.83 1.39 -4.20
N LYS A 970 25.04 1.72 -5.24
CA LYS A 970 25.50 2.47 -6.41
C LYS A 970 25.62 3.99 -6.19
N PHE A 971 24.70 4.58 -5.43
CA PHE A 971 24.58 6.04 -5.27
C PHE A 971 24.78 6.54 -3.83
N GLY A 972 25.21 5.66 -2.90
CA GLY A 972 25.31 5.97 -1.47
C GLY A 972 26.19 7.17 -1.13
N GLU A 973 27.34 7.30 -1.78
CA GLU A 973 28.29 8.40 -1.54
C GLU A 973 27.72 9.78 -1.90
N ILE A 974 26.79 9.81 -2.86
CA ILE A 974 26.25 11.04 -3.43
C ILE A 974 24.92 11.42 -2.77
N PHE A 975 24.06 10.43 -2.48
CA PHE A 975 22.67 10.67 -2.11
C PHE A 975 22.36 10.45 -0.62
N SER A 976 23.20 9.77 0.16
CA SER A 976 22.90 9.43 1.57
C SER A 976 22.64 10.68 2.45
N ASP A 977 23.49 11.70 2.34
CA ASP A 977 23.34 12.96 3.10
C ASP A 977 22.10 13.74 2.67
N PHE A 978 21.79 13.70 1.37
CA PHE A 978 20.63 14.36 0.79
C PHE A 978 19.31 13.66 1.17
N CYS A 979 19.32 12.33 1.19
CA CYS A 979 18.21 11.48 1.62
C CYS A 979 17.72 11.83 3.04
N SER A 980 18.64 12.09 3.97
CA SER A 980 18.30 12.53 5.33
C SER A 980 17.61 13.89 5.36
N LYS A 981 18.01 14.83 4.49
CA LYS A 981 17.36 16.14 4.35
C LYS A 981 15.95 16.02 3.77
N VAL A 982 15.76 15.15 2.77
CA VAL A 982 14.44 14.88 2.20
C VAL A 982 13.51 14.26 3.26
N LYS A 983 13.98 13.25 4.01
CA LYS A 983 13.22 12.67 5.12
C LYS A 983 12.79 13.72 6.13
N ASN A 984 13.73 14.56 6.57
CA ASN A 984 13.46 15.60 7.56
C ASN A 984 12.56 16.72 7.01
N SER A 985 12.43 16.91 5.70
CA SER A 985 11.64 18.00 5.07
C SER A 985 10.25 17.57 4.58
N ILE A 986 10.11 16.34 4.07
CA ILE A 986 8.87 15.83 3.46
C ILE A 986 8.23 14.78 4.38
N TYR A 987 9.00 13.82 4.88
CA TYR A 987 8.53 12.68 5.67
C TYR A 987 8.69 12.87 7.20
N CYS A 988 8.64 14.10 7.71
CA CYS A 988 8.55 14.25 9.17
C CYS A 988 7.13 13.97 9.62
N ASN A 989 6.98 13.41 10.81
CA ASN A 989 5.67 13.29 11.44
C ASN A 989 5.16 14.70 11.79
N ILE A 990 3.90 14.97 11.46
CA ILE A 990 3.25 16.25 11.73
C ILE A 990 2.13 16.03 12.72
N ASP A 991 2.10 16.85 13.78
CA ASP A 991 0.97 16.91 14.69
C ASP A 991 -0.03 17.98 14.21
N PRO A 992 -1.35 17.72 14.30
CA PRO A 992 -2.38 18.66 13.88
C PRO A 992 -2.33 19.94 14.74
N SER A 993 -2.47 21.10 14.11
CA SER A 993 -2.62 22.36 14.84
C SER A 993 -4.00 22.48 15.51
N ASP A 994 -4.07 23.27 16.58
CA ASP A 994 -5.28 23.67 17.30
C ASP A 994 -5.55 25.18 17.16
N SER A 995 -5.12 25.76 16.03
CA SER A 995 -5.15 27.19 15.74
C SER A 995 -6.56 27.80 15.87
N ASN A 996 -6.67 28.96 16.52
CA ASN A 996 -7.87 29.78 16.63
C ASN A 996 -7.45 31.26 16.65
N MET A 997 -6.89 31.75 15.54
CA MET A 997 -6.43 33.13 15.42
C MET A 997 -7.56 34.05 14.94
N LEU A 998 -7.32 35.36 14.86
CA LEU A 998 -8.29 36.27 14.24
C LEU A 998 -8.42 35.93 12.74
N TRP A 999 -9.63 35.56 12.31
CA TRP A 999 -9.93 35.29 10.90
C TRP A 999 -10.10 36.59 10.11
N ASP A 1000 -9.33 36.74 9.03
CA ASP A 1000 -9.52 37.77 7.99
C ASP A 1000 -10.12 37.14 6.71
N PRO A 1001 -11.42 37.35 6.43
CA PRO A 1001 -12.10 36.77 5.28
C PRO A 1001 -11.58 37.27 3.92
N GLU A 1002 -10.95 38.44 3.86
CA GLU A 1002 -10.46 39.04 2.59
C GLU A 1002 -9.02 38.60 2.26
N PHE A 1003 -8.36 37.93 3.20
CA PHE A 1003 -6.96 37.56 3.05
C PHE A 1003 -6.75 36.58 1.88
N MET A 1004 -6.01 37.03 0.85
CA MET A 1004 -5.65 36.27 -0.36
C MET A 1004 -6.82 35.75 -1.21
N ILE A 1005 -8.04 36.27 -1.03
CA ILE A 1005 -9.23 35.83 -1.80
C ILE A 1005 -9.02 35.97 -3.31
N ASP A 1006 -8.46 37.08 -3.80
CA ASP A 1006 -8.16 37.28 -5.23
C ASP A 1006 -7.30 36.14 -5.82
N THR A 1007 -6.41 35.56 -5.01
CA THR A 1007 -5.54 34.45 -5.44
C THR A 1007 -6.29 33.12 -5.45
N ILE A 1008 -7.21 32.90 -4.50
CA ILE A 1008 -8.07 31.72 -4.43
C ILE A 1008 -9.11 31.76 -5.58
N GLU A 1009 -9.60 32.95 -5.92
CA GLU A 1009 -10.49 33.20 -7.06
C GLU A 1009 -9.77 33.22 -8.41
N ASN A 1010 -8.44 33.31 -8.47
CA ASN A 1010 -7.69 33.14 -9.70
C ASN A 1010 -6.31 32.49 -9.49
N PRO A 1011 -6.26 31.17 -9.19
CA PRO A 1011 -5.02 30.42 -8.92
C PRO A 1011 -4.05 30.42 -10.11
N SER A 1012 -4.55 30.59 -11.34
CA SER A 1012 -3.78 30.56 -12.59
C SER A 1012 -3.18 31.91 -13.00
N ALA A 1013 -3.26 32.95 -12.16
CA ALA A 1013 -2.76 34.28 -12.51
C ALA A 1013 -1.23 34.28 -12.71
N HIS A 1014 -0.79 34.53 -13.95
CA HIS A 1014 0.63 34.48 -14.38
C HIS A 1014 1.59 35.47 -13.67
N ASN A 1015 1.10 36.39 -12.84
CA ASN A 1015 1.91 37.38 -12.13
C ASN A 1015 2.04 37.11 -10.61
N PHE A 1016 1.61 35.95 -10.13
CA PHE A 1016 1.64 35.62 -8.71
C PHE A 1016 2.99 34.99 -8.29
N SER A 1017 3.65 35.58 -7.29
CA SER A 1017 4.92 35.05 -6.76
C SER A 1017 4.67 34.10 -5.57
N HIS A 1018 4.63 32.79 -5.85
CA HIS A 1018 4.40 31.76 -4.83
C HIS A 1018 5.44 31.78 -3.70
N SER A 1019 6.72 32.07 -4.00
CA SER A 1019 7.78 32.13 -3.00
C SER A 1019 7.65 33.32 -2.05
N MET A 1020 7.19 34.47 -2.53
CA MET A 1020 6.89 35.63 -1.69
C MET A 1020 5.67 35.38 -0.81
N ALA A 1021 4.59 34.83 -1.38
CA ALA A 1021 3.40 34.48 -0.64
C ALA A 1021 3.67 33.42 0.45
N GLY A 1022 4.48 32.40 0.14
CA GLY A 1022 4.93 31.41 1.11
C GLY A 1022 5.67 32.02 2.30
N LYS A 1023 6.53 33.03 2.08
CA LYS A 1023 7.20 33.76 3.16
C LYS A 1023 6.21 34.53 4.04
N ILE A 1024 5.26 35.26 3.43
CA ILE A 1024 4.22 35.99 4.16
C ILE A 1024 3.40 35.07 5.07
N LEU A 1025 3.09 33.86 4.59
CA LEU A 1025 2.41 32.82 5.38
C LEU A 1025 3.33 32.26 6.48
N ASN A 1026 4.61 32.04 6.20
CA ASN A 1026 5.53 31.50 7.21
C ASN A 1026 5.78 32.48 8.38
N ASP A 1027 5.85 33.76 8.08
CA ASP A 1027 6.18 34.81 9.05
C ASP A 1027 5.03 35.13 10.03
N ASN A 1028 3.76 34.87 9.66
CA ASN A 1028 2.60 35.21 10.49
C ASN A 1028 1.60 34.05 10.64
N PRO A 1029 1.39 33.49 11.87
CA PRO A 1029 0.41 32.43 12.12
C PRO A 1029 -1.04 32.84 11.84
N ALA A 1030 -1.41 34.11 12.03
CA ALA A 1030 -2.77 34.59 11.75
C ALA A 1030 -3.08 34.58 10.24
N ASN A 1031 -2.07 34.85 9.41
CA ASN A 1031 -2.19 34.76 7.96
C ASN A 1031 -2.39 33.31 7.50
N ARG A 1032 -1.67 32.35 8.11
CA ARG A 1032 -1.88 30.91 7.82
C ARG A 1032 -3.29 30.46 8.17
N TYR A 1033 -3.73 30.82 9.38
CA TYR A 1033 -5.07 30.51 9.84
C TYR A 1033 -6.13 31.07 8.89
N SER A 1034 -6.04 32.36 8.55
CA SER A 1034 -7.00 33.01 7.63
C SER A 1034 -6.97 32.40 6.23
N PHE A 1035 -5.78 32.11 5.69
CA PHE A 1035 -5.64 31.44 4.40
C PHE A 1035 -6.31 30.06 4.37
N VAL A 1036 -6.05 29.23 5.39
CA VAL A 1036 -6.64 27.88 5.49
C VAL A 1036 -8.16 27.96 5.64
N CYS A 1037 -8.68 28.85 6.48
CA CYS A 1037 -10.12 29.07 6.61
C CYS A 1037 -10.75 29.53 5.27
N ASN A 1038 -10.12 30.48 4.56
CA ASN A 1038 -10.64 30.99 3.29
C ASN A 1038 -10.66 29.91 2.19
N VAL A 1039 -9.59 29.10 2.08
CA VAL A 1039 -9.54 27.98 1.14
C VAL A 1039 -10.62 26.95 1.46
N LEU A 1040 -10.78 26.56 2.72
CA LEU A 1040 -11.79 25.55 3.09
C LEU A 1040 -13.21 26.10 2.94
N MET A 1041 -13.46 27.37 3.24
CA MET A 1041 -14.73 28.02 2.94
C MET A 1041 -15.05 27.96 1.44
N TYR A 1042 -14.05 28.24 0.59
CA TYR A 1042 -14.22 28.15 -0.86
C TYR A 1042 -14.51 26.71 -1.32
N VAL A 1043 -13.76 25.72 -0.83
CA VAL A 1043 -13.95 24.30 -1.19
C VAL A 1043 -15.28 23.73 -0.67
N CYS A 1044 -15.73 24.16 0.52
CA CYS A 1044 -16.91 23.60 1.17
C CYS A 1044 -18.23 24.32 0.80
N VAL A 1045 -18.22 25.62 0.51
CA VAL A 1045 -19.47 26.41 0.36
C VAL A 1045 -19.87 26.62 -1.11
N GLY A 1046 -18.95 26.46 -2.06
CA GLY A 1046 -19.27 26.60 -3.48
C GLY A 1046 -19.51 25.27 -4.19
N HIS A 1047 -20.52 25.22 -5.07
CA HIS A 1047 -20.70 24.13 -6.05
C HIS A 1047 -19.64 24.26 -7.16
N HIS A 1048 -18.38 24.05 -6.81
CA HIS A 1048 -17.26 24.13 -7.73
C HIS A 1048 -17.10 22.82 -8.52
N ASP A 1049 -16.71 22.94 -9.78
CA ASP A 1049 -16.34 21.76 -10.56
C ASP A 1049 -15.01 21.17 -10.05
N PRO A 1050 -14.74 19.88 -10.34
CA PRO A 1050 -13.50 19.23 -9.93
C PRO A 1050 -12.23 19.92 -10.45
N GLU A 1051 -12.34 20.60 -11.61
CA GLU A 1051 -11.23 21.34 -12.21
C GLU A 1051 -10.77 22.46 -11.31
N ARG A 1052 -11.74 23.20 -10.81
CA ARG A 1052 -11.48 24.33 -9.93
C ARG A 1052 -10.88 23.89 -8.59
N VAL A 1053 -11.39 22.81 -8.01
CA VAL A 1053 -10.84 22.23 -6.78
C VAL A 1053 -9.39 21.78 -7.00
N ASN A 1054 -9.06 21.28 -8.18
CA ASN A 1054 -7.70 20.90 -8.54
C ASN A 1054 -6.75 22.09 -8.67
N GLU A 1055 -7.15 23.17 -9.33
CA GLU A 1055 -6.34 24.39 -9.41
C GLU A 1055 -6.02 24.93 -8.02
N ILE A 1056 -7.00 24.95 -7.13
CA ILE A 1056 -6.84 25.39 -5.73
C ILE A 1056 -5.92 24.43 -4.97
N GLY A 1057 -6.11 23.11 -5.12
CA GLY A 1057 -5.23 22.12 -4.50
C GLY A 1057 -3.77 22.25 -4.95
N ILE A 1058 -3.52 22.54 -6.24
CA ILE A 1058 -2.18 22.81 -6.76
C ILE A 1058 -1.60 24.09 -6.17
N LEU A 1059 -2.38 25.19 -6.11
CA LEU A 1059 -1.95 26.43 -5.45
C LEU A 1059 -1.58 26.19 -3.98
N CYS A 1060 -2.43 25.49 -3.24
CA CYS A 1060 -2.16 25.13 -1.84
C CYS A 1060 -0.90 24.27 -1.72
N ALA A 1061 -0.66 23.37 -2.68
CA ALA A 1061 0.53 22.55 -2.69
C ALA A 1061 1.81 23.35 -2.96
N GLU A 1062 1.77 24.30 -3.91
CA GLU A 1062 2.88 25.23 -4.16
C GLU A 1062 3.18 26.09 -2.92
N LEU A 1063 2.15 26.66 -2.29
CA LEU A 1063 2.33 27.45 -1.07
C LEU A 1063 2.82 26.61 0.11
N THR A 1064 2.39 25.36 0.23
CA THR A 1064 2.89 24.42 1.25
C THR A 1064 4.33 24.00 0.98
N ALA A 1065 4.79 24.05 -0.27
CA ALA A 1065 6.19 23.81 -0.63
C ALA A 1065 7.12 24.89 -0.06
N TYR A 1066 6.68 26.15 -0.08
CA TYR A 1066 7.39 27.30 0.49
C TYR A 1066 7.05 27.60 1.97
N CYS A 1067 5.94 27.10 2.50
CA CYS A 1067 5.50 27.27 3.89
C CYS A 1067 5.09 25.92 4.50
N ARG A 1068 6.07 25.18 5.01
CA ARG A 1068 5.84 23.84 5.58
C ARG A 1068 4.88 23.82 6.76
N SER A 1069 4.80 24.90 7.54
CA SER A 1069 3.87 24.99 8.68
C SER A 1069 2.41 24.83 8.27
N LEU A 1070 2.06 25.07 7.00
CA LEU A 1070 0.71 24.82 6.48
C LEU A 1070 0.30 23.35 6.58
N SER A 1071 1.22 22.39 6.50
CA SER A 1071 0.90 20.97 6.66
C SER A 1071 0.24 20.66 8.01
N ALA A 1072 0.69 21.31 9.09
CA ALA A 1072 0.06 21.16 10.41
C ALA A 1072 -1.34 21.82 10.47
N GLU A 1073 -1.52 22.94 9.77
CA GLU A 1073 -2.82 23.64 9.67
C GLU A 1073 -3.83 22.84 8.84
N TRP A 1074 -3.41 22.26 7.69
CA TRP A 1074 -4.26 21.37 6.89
C TRP A 1074 -4.70 20.15 7.70
N LEU A 1075 -3.78 19.54 8.45
CA LEU A 1075 -4.11 18.38 9.29
C LEU A 1075 -5.01 18.77 10.47
N GLY A 1076 -4.78 19.96 11.06
CA GLY A 1076 -5.59 20.54 12.14
C GLY A 1076 -7.03 20.82 11.70
N VAL A 1077 -7.22 21.50 10.57
CA VAL A 1077 -8.57 21.83 10.06
C VAL A 1077 -9.35 20.58 9.64
N LEU A 1078 -8.68 19.57 9.06
CA LEU A 1078 -9.32 18.30 8.73
C LEU A 1078 -9.72 17.53 9.98
N LYS A 1079 -8.89 17.56 11.04
CA LYS A 1079 -9.25 17.02 12.35
C LYS A 1079 -10.47 17.74 12.93
N ALA A 1080 -10.52 19.07 12.85
CA ALA A 1080 -11.64 19.86 13.33
C ALA A 1080 -12.96 19.51 12.60
N LEU A 1081 -12.94 19.41 11.27
CA LEU A 1081 -14.13 19.04 10.48
C LEU A 1081 -14.58 17.59 10.74
N CYS A 1082 -13.63 16.65 10.80
CA CYS A 1082 -13.94 15.23 11.00
C CYS A 1082 -14.30 14.87 12.45
N CYS A 1083 -13.83 15.66 13.44
CA CYS A 1083 -14.10 15.45 14.87
C CYS A 1083 -14.92 16.62 15.46
N SER A 1084 -15.85 17.18 14.69
CA SER A 1084 -16.58 18.41 15.03
C SER A 1084 -17.41 18.33 16.32
N SER A 1085 -17.78 17.13 16.78
CA SER A 1085 -18.54 16.91 18.02
C SER A 1085 -17.72 17.09 19.31
N ASN A 1086 -16.39 17.14 19.24
CA ASN A 1086 -15.52 17.24 20.41
C ASN A 1086 -15.47 18.69 20.96
N ASN A 1087 -16.52 19.12 21.69
CA ASN A 1087 -16.65 20.33 22.52
C ASN A 1087 -15.43 21.29 22.57
N GLY A 1088 -15.13 21.99 21.46
CA GLY A 1088 -14.16 23.10 21.39
C GLY A 1088 -12.67 22.77 21.51
N ASN A 1089 -12.26 21.50 21.52
CA ASN A 1089 -10.84 21.11 21.71
C ASN A 1089 -10.05 20.97 20.40
N CYS A 1090 -10.64 21.27 19.25
CA CYS A 1090 -10.09 20.89 17.93
C CYS A 1090 -9.47 22.04 17.11
N GLY A 1091 -9.62 23.31 17.51
CA GLY A 1091 -9.21 24.44 16.68
C GLY A 1091 -10.27 24.85 15.64
N PHE A 1092 -10.00 25.94 14.91
CA PHE A 1092 -10.76 26.39 13.72
C PHE A 1092 -12.25 26.68 13.96
N ASN A 1093 -12.57 27.32 15.09
CA ASN A 1093 -13.96 27.62 15.46
C ASN A 1093 -14.68 28.48 14.42
N ASP A 1094 -13.99 29.42 13.76
CA ASP A 1094 -14.60 30.28 12.75
C ASP A 1094 -15.13 29.47 11.56
N LEU A 1095 -14.36 28.46 11.10
CA LEU A 1095 -14.80 27.57 10.02
C LEU A 1095 -15.98 26.70 10.47
N LEU A 1096 -15.89 26.12 11.67
CA LEU A 1096 -16.95 25.26 12.23
C LEU A 1096 -18.27 26.02 12.46
N CYS A 1097 -18.23 27.34 12.68
CA CYS A 1097 -19.44 28.17 12.75
C CYS A 1097 -20.11 28.39 11.40
N ASN A 1098 -19.38 28.23 10.28
CA ASN A 1098 -19.85 28.57 8.94
C ASN A 1098 -20.06 27.34 8.03
N VAL A 1099 -19.49 26.18 8.36
CA VAL A 1099 -19.61 24.93 7.59
C VAL A 1099 -20.41 23.89 8.38
N ASP A 1100 -21.55 23.47 7.83
CA ASP A 1100 -22.32 22.35 8.37
C ASP A 1100 -21.79 21.02 7.81
N VAL A 1101 -21.06 20.26 8.65
CA VAL A 1101 -20.45 18.97 8.28
C VAL A 1101 -21.49 17.92 7.85
N SER A 1102 -22.75 18.08 8.25
CA SER A 1102 -23.84 17.18 7.87
C SER A 1102 -24.28 17.34 6.41
N ASP A 1103 -23.92 18.45 5.76
CA ASP A 1103 -24.18 18.65 4.33
C ASP A 1103 -23.26 17.78 3.48
N LEU A 1104 -23.86 16.88 2.70
CA LEU A 1104 -23.15 15.94 1.82
C LEU A 1104 -22.65 16.61 0.53
N SER A 1105 -23.14 17.80 0.19
CA SER A 1105 -22.94 18.45 -1.11
C SER A 1105 -21.47 18.73 -1.44
N PHE A 1106 -20.66 18.97 -0.41
CA PHE A 1106 -19.24 19.30 -0.56
C PHE A 1106 -18.27 18.16 -0.22
N HIS A 1107 -18.77 17.02 0.27
CA HIS A 1107 -17.91 15.92 0.74
C HIS A 1107 -16.99 15.40 -0.37
N ASP A 1108 -17.48 15.36 -1.61
CA ASP A 1108 -16.68 14.96 -2.77
C ASP A 1108 -15.62 15.99 -3.13
N SER A 1109 -15.97 17.27 -3.15
CA SER A 1109 -15.02 18.37 -3.38
C SER A 1109 -13.92 18.38 -2.33
N LEU A 1110 -14.26 18.21 -1.06
CA LEU A 1110 -13.29 18.14 0.03
C LEU A 1110 -12.44 16.86 -0.05
N ALA A 1111 -13.02 15.71 -0.35
CA ALA A 1111 -12.27 14.46 -0.53
C ALA A 1111 -11.27 14.56 -1.68
N THR A 1112 -11.67 15.19 -2.79
CA THR A 1112 -10.79 15.51 -3.92
C THR A 1112 -9.67 16.47 -3.48
N PHE A 1113 -10.00 17.57 -2.78
CA PHE A 1113 -8.99 18.49 -2.25
C PHE A 1113 -7.95 17.80 -1.36
N VAL A 1114 -8.40 16.97 -0.40
CA VAL A 1114 -7.52 16.21 0.51
C VAL A 1114 -6.62 15.25 -0.25
N ALA A 1115 -7.17 14.57 -1.26
CA ALA A 1115 -6.40 13.66 -2.09
C ALA A 1115 -5.30 14.39 -2.89
N ILE A 1116 -5.53 15.61 -3.36
CA ILE A 1116 -4.49 16.44 -4.01
C ILE A 1116 -3.38 16.77 -3.02
N LEU A 1117 -3.74 17.20 -1.80
CA LEU A 1117 -2.76 17.54 -0.78
C LEU A 1117 -1.87 16.35 -0.43
N ILE A 1118 -2.43 15.14 -0.31
CA ILE A 1118 -1.64 13.92 -0.10
C ILE A 1118 -0.80 13.60 -1.34
N ALA A 1119 -1.40 13.67 -2.53
CA ALA A 1119 -0.73 13.35 -3.78
C ALA A 1119 0.52 14.22 -4.00
N ARG A 1120 0.40 15.51 -3.62
CA ARG A 1120 1.46 16.52 -3.71
C ARG A 1120 2.37 16.58 -2.49
N GLN A 1121 2.32 15.58 -1.60
CA GLN A 1121 3.17 15.49 -0.40
C GLN A 1121 3.05 16.70 0.54
N CYS A 1122 1.87 17.30 0.61
CA CYS A 1122 1.52 18.33 1.60
C CYS A 1122 1.10 17.69 2.93
N LEU A 1123 0.50 16.50 2.85
CA LEU A 1123 0.11 15.66 3.97
C LEU A 1123 0.56 14.22 3.70
N LEU A 1124 0.91 13.50 4.77
CA LEU A 1124 1.14 12.06 4.68
C LEU A 1124 -0.18 11.33 4.94
N LEU A 1125 -0.47 10.29 4.16
CA LEU A 1125 -1.65 9.44 4.38
C LEU A 1125 -1.63 8.81 5.78
N GLU A 1126 -0.46 8.41 6.26
CA GLU A 1126 -0.28 7.87 7.61
C GLU A 1126 -0.71 8.88 8.68
N ASP A 1127 -0.32 10.15 8.54
CA ASP A 1127 -0.71 11.21 9.47
C ASP A 1127 -2.22 11.51 9.40
N LEU A 1128 -2.82 11.52 8.21
CA LEU A 1128 -4.28 11.66 8.07
C LEU A 1128 -5.01 10.51 8.78
N VAL A 1129 -4.58 9.26 8.56
CA VAL A 1129 -5.21 8.09 9.17
C VAL A 1129 -5.04 8.12 10.69
N ARG A 1130 -3.82 8.37 11.18
CA ARG A 1130 -3.47 8.39 12.61
C ARG A 1130 -4.15 9.54 13.37
N CYS A 1131 -4.11 10.75 12.83
CA CYS A 1131 -4.52 11.96 13.54
C CYS A 1131 -5.98 12.35 13.31
N VAL A 1132 -6.58 11.95 12.19
CA VAL A 1132 -7.94 12.37 11.80
C VAL A 1132 -8.87 11.16 11.72
N ALA A 1133 -8.53 10.17 10.91
CA ALA A 1133 -9.49 9.13 10.56
C ALA A 1133 -9.79 8.18 11.73
N ILE A 1134 -8.75 7.63 12.38
CA ILE A 1134 -8.93 6.74 13.53
C ILE A 1134 -9.65 7.45 14.69
N PRO A 1135 -9.24 8.66 15.12
CA PRO A 1135 -9.96 9.38 16.19
C PRO A 1135 -11.43 9.67 15.86
N SER A 1136 -11.72 10.12 14.65
CA SER A 1136 -13.09 10.39 14.18
C SER A 1136 -13.99 9.16 14.25
N LEU A 1137 -13.51 8.03 13.71
CA LEU A 1137 -14.26 6.77 13.70
C LEU A 1137 -14.44 6.18 15.10
N LEU A 1138 -13.42 6.30 15.97
CA LEU A 1138 -13.52 5.85 17.36
C LEU A 1138 -14.54 6.66 18.16
N ASN A 1139 -14.61 7.98 17.96
CA ASN A 1139 -15.60 8.83 18.61
C ASN A 1139 -17.03 8.43 18.22
N ALA A 1140 -17.28 8.17 16.93
CA ALA A 1140 -18.58 7.69 16.44
C ALA A 1140 -18.95 6.29 16.94
N ALA A 1141 -17.97 5.38 17.05
CA ALA A 1141 -18.21 4.05 17.61
C ALA A 1141 -18.60 4.09 19.11
N CYS A 1142 -18.18 5.11 19.85
CA CYS A 1142 -18.41 5.26 21.29
C CYS A 1142 -19.75 5.94 21.68
N SER A 1143 -20.69 6.12 20.74
CA SER A 1143 -22.11 6.51 20.95
C SER A 1143 -22.44 7.98 21.26
N GLU A 1144 -21.67 8.96 20.79
CA GLU A 1144 -22.19 10.34 20.70
C GLU A 1144 -22.93 10.53 19.36
N GLN A 1145 -24.26 10.67 19.39
CA GLN A 1145 -25.09 10.88 18.18
C GLN A 1145 -24.61 12.08 17.34
N ASP A 1146 -24.01 13.07 17.99
CA ASP A 1146 -23.49 14.29 17.38
C ASP A 1146 -22.17 14.08 16.59
N SER A 1147 -21.51 12.92 16.75
CA SER A 1147 -20.23 12.60 16.09
C SER A 1147 -20.36 11.88 14.74
N GLU A 1148 -21.58 11.46 14.38
CA GLU A 1148 -21.87 10.74 13.13
C GLU A 1148 -21.49 11.55 11.87
N PRO A 1149 -21.81 12.86 11.75
CA PRO A 1149 -21.51 13.62 10.53
C PRO A 1149 -20.01 13.67 10.21
N GLY A 1150 -19.16 13.88 11.22
CA GLY A 1150 -17.71 13.91 11.07
C GLY A 1150 -17.11 12.55 10.68
N ALA A 1151 -17.62 11.46 11.27
CA ALA A 1151 -17.24 10.10 10.88
C ALA A 1151 -17.69 9.76 9.46
N ARG A 1152 -18.87 10.21 9.03
CA ARG A 1152 -19.34 10.03 7.65
C ARG A 1152 -18.45 10.77 6.65
N LEU A 1153 -18.08 12.02 6.93
CA LEU A 1153 -17.12 12.77 6.12
C LEU A 1153 -15.78 12.03 6.05
N THR A 1154 -15.30 11.52 7.18
CA THR A 1154 -14.06 10.70 7.25
C THR A 1154 -14.16 9.47 6.36
N CYS A 1155 -15.26 8.72 6.43
CA CYS A 1155 -15.50 7.57 5.56
C CYS A 1155 -15.54 7.97 4.08
N ARG A 1156 -16.10 9.14 3.74
CA ARG A 1156 -16.16 9.61 2.35
C ARG A 1156 -14.78 9.99 1.82
N ILE A 1157 -13.95 10.66 2.64
CA ILE A 1157 -12.54 10.94 2.33
C ILE A 1157 -11.81 9.60 2.11
N LEU A 1158 -11.82 8.68 3.08
CA LEU A 1158 -11.13 7.39 2.96
C LEU A 1158 -11.64 6.56 1.76
N LEU A 1159 -12.94 6.56 1.50
CA LEU A 1159 -13.51 5.89 0.33
C LEU A 1159 -12.94 6.49 -0.95
N HIS A 1160 -12.84 7.81 -1.06
CA HIS A 1160 -12.26 8.46 -2.23
C HIS A 1160 -10.76 8.13 -2.39
N LEU A 1161 -10.01 8.05 -1.28
CA LEU A 1161 -8.58 7.71 -1.28
C LEU A 1161 -8.31 6.25 -1.65
N PHE A 1162 -9.17 5.32 -1.21
CA PHE A 1162 -8.97 3.88 -1.40
C PHE A 1162 -9.73 3.28 -2.59
N LYS A 1163 -10.77 3.96 -3.09
CA LYS A 1163 -11.50 3.50 -4.26
C LYS A 1163 -10.60 3.63 -5.48
N THR A 1164 -10.21 2.50 -6.06
CA THR A 1164 -9.59 2.49 -7.38
C THR A 1164 -10.58 3.07 -8.37
N PRO A 1165 -10.25 4.10 -9.15
CA PRO A 1165 -11.20 4.65 -10.11
C PRO A 1165 -11.65 3.55 -11.07
N GLN A 1166 -12.97 3.37 -11.18
CA GLN A 1166 -13.53 2.42 -12.13
C GLN A 1166 -13.23 2.90 -13.55
N ARG A 1167 -12.53 2.08 -14.32
CA ARG A 1167 -12.10 2.37 -15.71
C ARG A 1167 -13.22 2.25 -16.75
N ASN A 1168 -14.48 2.48 -16.38
CA ASN A 1168 -15.62 2.41 -17.30
C ASN A 1168 -16.18 3.81 -17.57
N PRO A 1169 -15.95 4.41 -18.76
CA PRO A 1169 -16.55 5.68 -19.14
C PRO A 1169 -18.05 5.59 -19.50
N CYS A 1170 -18.69 4.43 -19.41
CA CYS A 1170 -20.01 4.22 -20.02
C CYS A 1170 -21.23 4.52 -19.11
N GLN A 1171 -21.07 4.98 -17.86
CA GLN A 1171 -22.22 5.18 -16.96
C GLN A 1171 -22.23 6.47 -16.12
N GLN A 1172 -21.66 7.58 -16.63
CA GLN A 1172 -21.95 8.89 -16.04
C GLN A 1172 -22.39 9.90 -17.09
N ASP A 1173 -23.39 10.69 -16.70
CA ASP A 1173 -24.15 11.63 -17.52
C ASP A 1173 -23.29 12.51 -18.42
N ASN A 1174 -23.91 12.87 -19.54
CA ASN A 1174 -23.40 13.45 -20.78
C ASN A 1174 -22.80 14.88 -20.66
N SER A 1175 -22.07 15.20 -19.59
CA SER A 1175 -21.41 16.49 -19.44
C SER A 1175 -20.10 16.42 -18.67
N LYS A 1176 -19.06 16.99 -19.30
CA LYS A 1176 -17.80 17.52 -18.76
C LYS A 1176 -16.55 16.66 -19.01
N SER A 1177 -15.77 17.16 -19.95
CA SER A 1177 -14.46 16.74 -20.48
C SER A 1177 -13.27 16.82 -19.50
N GLY A 1178 -13.52 16.90 -18.19
CA GLY A 1178 -12.48 17.03 -17.17
C GLY A 1178 -12.13 15.71 -16.46
N ILE A 1179 -13.05 14.74 -16.42
CA ILE A 1179 -12.99 13.60 -15.50
C ILE A 1179 -11.78 12.65 -15.76
N PHE A 1180 -11.29 12.58 -17.01
CA PHE A 1180 -10.09 11.80 -17.35
C PHE A 1180 -8.80 12.37 -16.74
N PHE A 1181 -8.67 13.70 -16.62
CA PHE A 1181 -7.43 14.35 -16.14
C PHE A 1181 -7.27 14.30 -14.61
N TYR A 1182 -8.38 14.29 -13.85
CA TYR A 1182 -8.34 14.32 -12.37
C TYR A 1182 -8.16 12.95 -11.73
N SER A 1183 -8.66 11.86 -12.33
CA SER A 1183 -8.47 10.50 -11.78
C SER A 1183 -6.98 10.09 -11.73
N HIS A 1184 -6.17 10.62 -12.64
CA HIS A 1184 -4.81 10.17 -12.89
C HIS A 1184 -3.80 10.75 -11.89
N VAL A 1185 -3.74 12.07 -11.66
CA VAL A 1185 -2.85 12.69 -10.64
C VAL A 1185 -3.10 12.12 -9.22
N PHE A 1186 -4.33 11.67 -8.97
CA PHE A 1186 -4.78 11.13 -7.69
C PHE A 1186 -4.49 9.63 -7.55
N SER A 1187 -4.68 8.85 -8.63
CA SER A 1187 -4.33 7.41 -8.62
C SER A 1187 -2.83 7.15 -8.56
N TYR A 1188 -2.04 8.10 -9.05
CA TYR A 1188 -0.59 7.97 -9.21
C TYR A 1188 0.23 8.30 -7.95
N ALA A 1189 -0.38 8.86 -6.91
CA ALA A 1189 0.33 9.23 -5.70
C ALA A 1189 -0.05 8.39 -4.46
N PHE A 1190 -1.04 7.51 -4.60
CA PHE A 1190 -1.60 6.70 -3.52
C PHE A 1190 -1.20 5.23 -3.53
N TRP A 1191 -0.62 4.74 -4.64
CA TRP A 1191 -0.13 3.37 -4.79
C TRP A 1191 1.35 3.40 -5.11
#